data_AF-A0A673UZE5-F1
#
_entry.id   AF-A0A673UZE5-F1
#
_cell.length_a   1.000
_cell.length_b   1.000
_cell.length_c   1.000
_cell.angle_alpha   90.00
_cell.angle_beta   90.00
_cell.angle_gamma   90.00
#
_symmetry.space_group_name_H-M   'P 1'
#
loop_
_entity.id
_entity.type
_entity.pdbx_description
1 polymer ?
#
loop_
_entity_poly.entity_id
_entity_poly.type
_entity_poly.pdbx_seq_one_letter_code
_entity_poly.pdbx_strand_id
1 'polypeptide(L)'
;MTDSKYFTTNKKGEIFELKAELNNEKKEKRKEAVKKVIAAMTVGKDVSSLFPDVVNCMQTDNLELKKLVYLYLMNYAKSQPDMAIMAVNSFVKVVANAVAALSEISESHPNSNLLDLNPQNINKLLTALNECTEWGQIFILDCLSNYNPKDDREAQSICERVTPRLSHANSAVVLSAVKVLMKFLELLPKDSDYYNMLLKKLAPPLVTLLSGEPEVQYVALRNINLIVQKRPEILKQEIKVFFVKYNDPIYVKLEKLDIMIRLASQANIAQVLAELKEYATEVDVDFVRKAVRAIGRCAIKVEQSAERCVSTLLDLIQTKVNYVVQEAIVVIRDIFRKYPNKYESIIATLCENLDSLDEPDARAAMIWIVGEYAERIDNADELLESFLEGFHDESTQVQLTLLTAIVKLFLKKPSETQELVQQVLSLATQDSDNPDLRDRGYIYWRLLSTDPVTAKEVVLSEKPLISEETDLIEPTLLDELICHIGSLASVYHKPPNAFVEGSHGIHRKHLPIHHGSTDAGDSPVGTTTATNLEQPQVIPSQGDLLGDLLNLDLGPPVNVPQVSSMQMGAVDLLGGGLDSLLGSDLGGGIGGSPAVGQSFIPSSVPATFAPSPTPAVVSSGLNDLFELSTGIGMAPGGYVAPKAVWLPAVKAKGLEISGTFTHRQGHIYMEMNFTNKALQHMTDFAIQFNKNSFGVIPSTPLAIHTPLMPNQSIEVSLPLNTLGPVMKMEPLNNLQVAVKNNIDVFYFSCLIPLNVLFVEDGKMERQVFLATWKDIPNENELQFQIKECHLNADTVSSKLQNNNVYTIAKRNVEGQDMLYQSLKLTNGIWILAELRIQPGNPNYTYHGKTWRRHCRPQISKPSSQQRSPRSPRWSTFSLQCLPHPLSLKCRAPEVSQYIYQVYDSILKN
;
A
#
# COMPACT_ATOMS: atom_id res chain seq x y z
N MET A 1 -4.36 31.46 21.33
CA MET A 1 -4.73 31.05 22.70
C MET A 1 -3.47 30.50 23.37
N THR A 2 -3.32 30.65 24.68
CA THR A 2 -2.09 30.32 25.45
C THR A 2 -2.30 29.05 26.29
N ASP A 3 -2.60 27.94 25.63
CA ASP A 3 -3.06 26.70 26.28
C ASP A 3 -1.95 25.86 26.92
N SER A 4 -0.68 26.21 26.73
CA SER A 4 0.48 25.55 27.34
C SER A 4 0.48 25.55 28.89
N LYS A 5 -0.36 26.38 29.53
CA LYS A 5 -0.50 26.44 30.99
C LYS A 5 -1.22 25.24 31.61
N TYR A 6 -2.02 24.48 30.85
CA TYR A 6 -2.78 23.34 31.41
C TYR A 6 -2.02 22.00 31.36
N PHE A 7 -0.97 21.91 30.54
CA PHE A 7 -0.20 20.68 30.31
C PHE A 7 1.05 20.53 31.20
N THR A 8 1.31 21.47 32.10
CA THR A 8 2.57 21.55 32.89
C THR A 8 2.45 21.08 34.34
N THR A 9 1.33 20.47 34.73
CA THR A 9 1.02 20.09 36.12
C THR A 9 1.20 18.57 36.34
N ASN A 10 2.26 18.21 37.09
CA ASN A 10 2.63 16.86 37.52
C ASN A 10 3.04 16.84 39.02
N LYS A 11 2.13 17.26 39.90
CA LYS A 11 2.28 17.20 41.36
C LYS A 11 1.33 16.18 41.98
N LYS A 12 1.84 15.40 42.94
CA LYS A 12 1.02 14.53 43.80
C LYS A 12 0.08 15.43 44.64
N GLY A 13 -1.24 15.25 44.48
CA GLY A 13 -2.28 16.02 45.17
C GLY A 13 -3.32 16.68 44.24
N GLU A 14 -3.01 16.83 42.95
CA GLU A 14 -3.84 17.58 41.97
C GLU A 14 -5.31 17.13 41.91
N ILE A 15 -5.60 15.82 42.02
CA ILE A 15 -6.97 15.30 41.95
C ILE A 15 -7.85 15.86 43.08
N PHE A 16 -7.30 16.05 44.27
CA PHE A 16 -8.03 16.60 45.42
C PHE A 16 -8.29 18.11 45.26
N GLU A 17 -7.30 18.85 44.72
CA GLU A 17 -7.47 20.26 44.37
C GLU A 17 -8.53 20.44 43.27
N LEU A 18 -8.51 19.61 42.23
CA LEU A 18 -9.52 19.62 41.16
C LEU A 18 -10.92 19.32 41.70
N LYS A 19 -11.07 18.35 42.61
CA LYS A 19 -12.37 18.06 43.25
C LYS A 19 -12.90 19.26 44.05
N ALA A 20 -12.03 20.02 44.70
CA ALA A 20 -12.39 21.25 45.42
C ALA A 20 -12.70 22.43 44.47
N GLU A 21 -12.03 22.52 43.31
CA GLU A 21 -12.30 23.56 42.31
C GLU A 21 -13.59 23.29 41.49
N LEU A 22 -13.92 22.03 41.20
CA LEU A 22 -15.16 21.63 40.53
C LEU A 22 -16.40 21.98 41.36
N ASN A 23 -16.35 21.65 42.66
CA ASN A 23 -17.41 21.92 43.63
C ASN A 23 -17.44 23.39 44.11
N ASN A 24 -16.68 24.30 43.48
CA ASN A 24 -16.69 25.71 43.83
C ASN A 24 -17.97 26.41 43.33
N GLU A 25 -18.46 27.39 44.09
CA GLU A 25 -19.61 28.23 43.70
C GLU A 25 -19.30 29.14 42.49
N LYS A 26 -18.03 29.52 42.29
CA LYS A 26 -17.63 30.43 41.20
C LYS A 26 -17.56 29.68 39.86
N LYS A 27 -18.47 30.01 38.94
CA LYS A 27 -18.58 29.44 37.57
C LYS A 27 -17.24 29.40 36.82
N GLU A 28 -16.43 30.46 36.90
CA GLU A 28 -15.09 30.50 36.27
C GLU A 28 -14.11 29.48 36.85
N LYS A 29 -14.12 29.23 38.17
CA LYS A 29 -13.25 28.22 38.77
C LYS A 29 -13.62 26.81 38.32
N ARG A 30 -14.91 26.51 38.25
CA ARG A 30 -15.43 25.23 37.72
C ARG A 30 -15.05 25.02 36.26
N LYS A 31 -15.11 26.08 35.44
CA LYS A 31 -14.67 26.07 34.04
C LYS A 31 -13.18 25.74 33.90
N GLU A 32 -12.32 26.41 34.67
CA GLU A 32 -10.88 26.17 34.68
C GLU A 32 -10.54 24.76 35.22
N ALA A 33 -11.26 24.29 36.24
CA ALA A 33 -11.12 22.93 36.75
C ALA A 33 -11.46 21.87 35.70
N VAL A 34 -12.59 22.00 34.99
CA VAL A 34 -12.95 21.06 33.91
C VAL A 34 -11.91 21.11 32.77
N LYS A 35 -11.35 22.27 32.41
CA LYS A 35 -10.24 22.34 31.43
C LYS A 35 -9.01 21.56 31.91
N LYS A 36 -8.61 21.69 33.18
CA LYS A 36 -7.51 20.91 33.77
C LYS A 36 -7.82 19.40 33.78
N VAL A 37 -9.07 19.01 34.06
CA VAL A 37 -9.52 17.60 33.98
C VAL A 37 -9.42 17.06 32.56
N ILE A 38 -9.85 17.83 31.55
CA ILE A 38 -9.69 17.47 30.13
C ILE A 38 -8.20 17.39 29.74
N ALA A 39 -7.34 18.29 30.24
CA ALA A 39 -5.89 18.23 30.00
C ALA A 39 -5.24 17.01 30.67
N ALA A 40 -5.67 16.62 31.87
CA ALA A 40 -5.23 15.37 32.50
C ALA A 40 -5.69 14.14 31.71
N MET A 41 -6.92 14.16 31.20
CA MET A 41 -7.50 13.11 30.36
C MET A 41 -6.75 12.95 29.03
N THR A 42 -6.38 14.04 28.34
CA THR A 42 -5.59 13.97 27.09
C THR A 42 -4.13 13.55 27.29
N VAL A 43 -3.59 13.71 28.50
CA VAL A 43 -2.28 13.18 28.91
C VAL A 43 -2.38 11.71 29.38
N GLY A 44 -3.57 11.11 29.41
CA GLY A 44 -3.78 9.71 29.80
C GLY A 44 -3.75 9.46 31.31
N LYS A 45 -3.89 10.49 32.15
CA LYS A 45 -4.09 10.32 33.60
C LYS A 45 -5.51 9.85 33.88
N ASP A 46 -5.68 8.88 34.77
CA ASP A 46 -7.01 8.52 35.26
C ASP A 46 -7.59 9.63 36.15
N VAL A 47 -8.71 10.19 35.70
CA VAL A 47 -9.53 11.18 36.41
C VAL A 47 -10.95 10.67 36.70
N SER A 48 -11.21 9.36 36.54
CA SER A 48 -12.50 8.70 36.81
C SER A 48 -13.11 9.06 38.18
N SER A 49 -12.27 9.20 39.21
CA SER A 49 -12.66 9.62 40.57
C SER A 49 -13.35 10.99 40.69
N LEU A 50 -13.28 11.82 39.64
CA LEU A 50 -13.94 13.12 39.52
C LEU A 50 -15.28 13.05 38.76
N PHE A 51 -15.69 11.88 38.28
CA PHE A 51 -16.88 11.71 37.45
C PHE A 51 -18.17 12.27 38.09
N PRO A 52 -18.49 12.02 39.38
CA PRO A 52 -19.69 12.60 40.00
C PRO A 52 -19.65 14.13 40.06
N ASP A 53 -18.47 14.69 40.34
CA ASP A 53 -18.27 16.14 40.45
C ASP A 53 -18.38 16.82 39.07
N VAL A 54 -17.88 16.17 38.01
CA VAL A 54 -18.00 16.65 36.61
C VAL A 54 -19.44 16.52 36.09
N VAL A 55 -20.18 15.46 36.43
CA VAL A 55 -21.61 15.34 36.08
C VAL A 55 -22.46 16.37 36.81
N ASN A 56 -22.16 16.71 38.07
CA ASN A 56 -22.81 17.84 38.76
C ASN A 56 -22.56 19.19 38.08
N CYS A 57 -21.51 19.32 37.26
CA CYS A 57 -21.25 20.51 36.44
C CYS A 57 -22.11 20.59 35.16
N MET A 58 -22.83 19.52 34.79
CA MET A 58 -23.65 19.41 33.57
C MET A 58 -24.90 20.31 33.60
N GLN A 59 -25.46 20.56 34.79
CA GLN A 59 -26.64 21.41 35.00
C GLN A 59 -26.23 22.90 35.00
N THR A 60 -25.73 23.37 33.86
CA THR A 60 -25.23 24.73 33.65
C THR A 60 -25.70 25.32 32.32
N ASP A 61 -25.98 26.62 32.32
CA ASP A 61 -26.37 27.37 31.11
C ASP A 61 -25.17 27.75 30.24
N ASN A 62 -23.94 27.57 30.74
CA ASN A 62 -22.73 27.88 30.00
C ASN A 62 -22.42 26.79 28.96
N LEU A 63 -22.63 27.13 27.68
CA LEU A 63 -22.42 26.25 26.53
C LEU A 63 -20.98 25.69 26.42
N GLU A 64 -19.97 26.47 26.82
CA GLU A 64 -18.56 26.03 26.79
C GLU A 64 -18.29 24.97 27.86
N LEU A 65 -18.73 25.22 29.10
CA LEU A 65 -18.62 24.26 30.19
C LEU A 65 -19.39 22.96 29.87
N LYS A 66 -20.59 23.09 29.30
CA LYS A 66 -21.42 21.96 28.86
C LYS A 66 -20.74 21.11 27.78
N LYS A 67 -20.08 21.73 26.80
CA LYS A 67 -19.28 21.02 25.77
C LYS A 67 -18.10 20.26 26.39
N LEU A 68 -17.40 20.85 27.37
CA LEU A 68 -16.27 20.19 28.03
C LEU A 68 -16.74 18.99 28.89
N VAL A 69 -17.85 19.12 29.62
CA VAL A 69 -18.46 18.01 30.37
C VAL A 69 -18.89 16.88 29.42
N TYR A 70 -19.43 17.20 28.23
CA TYR A 70 -19.80 16.20 27.23
C TYR A 70 -18.57 15.47 26.65
N LEU A 71 -17.47 16.19 26.40
CA LEU A 71 -16.21 15.60 25.94
C LEU A 71 -15.61 14.63 26.96
N TYR A 72 -15.64 15.00 28.25
CA TYR A 72 -15.24 14.12 29.35
C TYR A 72 -16.10 12.84 29.39
N LEU A 73 -17.42 13.02 29.33
CA LEU A 73 -18.38 11.93 29.39
C LEU A 73 -18.21 10.95 28.22
N MET A 74 -18.04 11.44 26.99
CA MET A 74 -17.85 10.58 25.81
C MET A 74 -16.60 9.70 25.91
N ASN A 75 -15.52 10.20 26.52
CA ASN A 75 -14.32 9.39 26.74
C ASN A 75 -14.53 8.32 27.83
N TYR A 76 -15.14 8.69 28.95
CA TYR A 76 -15.37 7.77 30.07
C TYR A 76 -16.54 6.80 29.87
N ALA A 77 -17.48 7.08 28.96
CA ALA A 77 -18.56 6.17 28.61
C ALA A 77 -18.05 4.82 28.04
N LYS A 78 -16.89 4.82 27.38
CA LYS A 78 -16.27 3.60 26.83
C LYS A 78 -15.58 2.74 27.90
N SER A 79 -15.15 3.34 29.01
CA SER A 79 -14.48 2.62 30.11
C SER A 79 -15.42 2.28 31.27
N GLN A 80 -16.50 3.04 31.48
CA GLN A 80 -17.42 2.89 32.61
C GLN A 80 -18.89 3.13 32.18
N PRO A 81 -19.52 2.18 31.47
CA PRO A 81 -20.85 2.37 30.86
C PRO A 81 -21.95 2.64 31.90
N ASP A 82 -21.92 1.97 33.06
CA ASP A 82 -22.94 2.12 34.11
C ASP A 82 -23.10 3.55 34.61
N MET A 83 -22.00 4.32 34.65
CA MET A 83 -22.02 5.72 35.07
C MET A 83 -22.46 6.67 33.95
N ALA A 84 -22.26 6.29 32.67
CA ALA A 84 -22.77 7.07 31.54
C ALA A 84 -24.31 7.10 31.49
N ILE A 85 -24.97 6.05 31.97
CA ILE A 85 -26.44 5.95 32.07
C ILE A 85 -27.04 7.13 32.86
N MET A 86 -26.36 7.63 33.89
CA MET A 86 -26.85 8.78 34.68
C MET A 86 -26.95 10.07 33.83
N ALA A 87 -26.07 10.24 32.85
CA ALA A 87 -26.06 11.41 31.97
C ALA A 87 -27.05 11.30 30.79
N VAL A 88 -27.49 10.08 30.43
CA VAL A 88 -28.50 9.83 29.36
C VAL A 88 -29.76 10.68 29.59
N ASN A 89 -30.19 10.80 30.84
CA ASN A 89 -31.38 11.53 31.26
C ASN A 89 -31.36 13.05 30.96
N SER A 90 -30.21 13.63 30.63
CA SER A 90 -30.06 15.08 30.35
C SER A 90 -29.94 15.43 28.87
N PHE A 91 -29.94 14.45 27.96
CA PHE A 91 -29.81 14.67 26.51
C PHE A 91 -31.13 14.94 25.78
N VAL A 92 -32.23 15.27 26.50
CA VAL A 92 -33.68 15.24 26.16
C VAL A 92 -34.14 15.96 24.86
N LYS A 93 -33.53 15.61 23.72
CA LYS A 93 -33.92 15.90 22.33
C LYS A 93 -33.57 14.66 21.46
N VAL A 94 -33.84 13.46 22.01
CA VAL A 94 -32.92 12.32 21.92
C VAL A 94 -33.08 11.36 20.74
N VAL A 95 -34.01 11.54 19.79
CA VAL A 95 -34.32 10.44 18.83
C VAL A 95 -33.09 9.96 18.05
N ALA A 96 -32.37 10.86 17.38
CA ALA A 96 -31.16 10.50 16.64
C ALA A 96 -30.00 10.02 17.52
N ASN A 97 -29.80 10.64 18.69
CA ASN A 97 -28.70 10.28 19.60
C ASN A 97 -28.94 8.94 20.30
N ALA A 98 -30.20 8.62 20.64
CA ALA A 98 -30.57 7.33 21.20
C ALA A 98 -30.44 6.24 20.13
N VAL A 99 -30.85 6.51 18.89
CA VAL A 99 -30.63 5.60 17.75
C VAL A 99 -29.14 5.33 17.54
N ALA A 100 -28.29 6.35 17.50
CA ALA A 100 -26.84 6.19 17.36
C ALA A 100 -26.23 5.36 18.51
N ALA A 101 -26.58 5.66 19.76
CA ALA A 101 -26.11 4.90 20.92
C ALA A 101 -26.60 3.45 20.91
N LEU A 102 -27.86 3.19 20.54
CA LEU A 102 -28.40 1.84 20.43
C LEU A 102 -27.75 1.04 19.30
N SER A 103 -27.36 1.69 18.19
CA SER A 103 -26.57 1.06 17.13
C SER A 103 -25.15 0.73 17.58
N GLU A 104 -24.44 1.64 18.25
CA GLU A 104 -23.09 1.37 18.80
C GLU A 104 -23.14 0.23 19.85
N ILE A 105 -24.17 0.18 20.69
CA ILE A 105 -24.39 -0.94 21.62
C ILE A 105 -24.69 -2.24 20.85
N SER A 106 -25.54 -2.20 19.82
CA SER A 106 -25.85 -3.37 18.97
C SER A 106 -24.63 -3.92 18.22
N GLU A 107 -23.69 -3.07 17.81
CA GLU A 107 -22.43 -3.48 17.18
C GLU A 107 -21.45 -4.11 18.19
N SER A 108 -21.44 -3.62 19.44
CA SER A 108 -20.62 -4.21 20.51
C SER A 108 -21.15 -5.53 21.07
N HIS A 109 -22.44 -5.84 20.89
CA HIS A 109 -23.10 -7.03 21.43
C HIS A 109 -23.97 -7.72 20.35
N PRO A 110 -23.38 -8.59 19.50
CA PRO A 110 -24.07 -9.17 18.32
C PRO A 110 -25.27 -10.08 18.65
N ASN A 111 -25.42 -10.52 19.90
CA ASN A 111 -26.56 -11.33 20.34
C ASN A 111 -27.72 -10.51 20.94
N SER A 112 -27.60 -9.18 21.00
CA SER A 112 -28.66 -8.30 21.52
C SER A 112 -29.06 -7.25 20.48
N ASN A 113 -29.98 -7.62 19.60
CA ASN A 113 -30.73 -6.68 18.76
C ASN A 113 -31.66 -5.82 19.65
N LEU A 114 -31.10 -4.82 20.34
CA LEU A 114 -31.84 -3.91 21.23
C LEU A 114 -32.79 -2.96 20.48
N LEU A 115 -32.70 -2.91 19.15
CA LEU A 115 -33.60 -2.18 18.27
C LEU A 115 -34.63 -3.13 17.64
N ASP A 116 -35.73 -3.36 18.34
CA ASP A 116 -36.94 -3.93 17.74
C ASP A 116 -37.56 -2.91 16.77
N LEU A 117 -37.13 -2.99 15.51
CA LEU A 117 -37.59 -2.16 14.40
C LEU A 117 -39.00 -2.57 13.97
N ASN A 118 -40.01 -2.03 14.65
CA ASN A 118 -41.41 -2.18 14.25
C ASN A 118 -41.87 -1.04 13.30
N PRO A 119 -42.93 -1.24 12.49
CA PRO A 119 -43.41 -0.23 11.54
C PRO A 119 -43.84 1.10 12.18
N GLN A 120 -44.30 1.10 13.45
CA GLN A 120 -44.66 2.34 14.15
C GLN A 120 -43.42 3.16 14.54
N ASN A 121 -42.35 2.49 14.96
CA ASN A 121 -41.06 3.12 15.23
C ASN A 121 -40.46 3.69 13.95
N ILE A 122 -40.55 2.98 12.83
CA ILE A 122 -40.09 3.46 11.51
C ILE A 122 -40.85 4.71 11.07
N ASN A 123 -42.17 4.75 11.23
CA ASN A 123 -42.93 5.96 10.92
C ASN A 123 -42.52 7.16 11.81
N LYS A 124 -42.20 6.94 13.09
CA LYS A 124 -41.63 7.98 13.98
C LYS A 124 -40.24 8.44 13.51
N LEU A 125 -39.37 7.51 13.13
CA LEU A 125 -38.03 7.81 12.59
C LEU A 125 -38.10 8.58 11.26
N LEU A 126 -39.00 8.21 10.35
CA LEU A 126 -39.25 8.93 9.09
C LEU A 126 -39.87 10.32 9.29
N THR A 127 -40.64 10.50 10.36
CA THR A 127 -41.12 11.83 10.74
C THR A 127 -39.96 12.68 11.25
N ALA A 128 -39.17 12.13 12.19
CA ALA A 128 -37.99 12.77 12.76
C ALA A 128 -36.91 13.09 11.71
N LEU A 129 -36.82 12.33 10.62
CA LEU A 129 -35.89 12.58 9.49
C LEU A 129 -36.02 14.00 8.89
N ASN A 130 -37.20 14.62 8.98
CA ASN A 130 -37.43 15.99 8.50
C ASN A 130 -36.95 17.07 9.48
N GLU A 131 -36.83 16.74 10.77
CA GLU A 131 -36.52 17.66 11.87
C GLU A 131 -35.10 17.49 12.43
N CYS A 132 -34.43 16.38 12.08
CA CYS A 132 -33.07 16.07 12.53
C CYS A 132 -31.99 16.82 11.76
N THR A 133 -30.86 17.05 12.43
CA THR A 133 -29.61 17.49 11.81
C THR A 133 -29.08 16.45 10.82
N GLU A 134 -28.13 16.84 9.97
CA GLU A 134 -27.51 16.01 8.93
C GLU A 134 -26.96 14.69 9.50
N TRP A 135 -26.27 14.77 10.64
CA TRP A 135 -25.77 13.61 11.38
C TRP A 135 -26.92 12.70 11.84
N GLY A 136 -27.99 13.27 12.39
CA GLY A 136 -29.16 12.50 12.81
C GLY A 136 -29.90 11.84 11.64
N GLN A 137 -29.94 12.49 10.48
CA GLN A 137 -30.50 11.91 9.26
C GLN A 137 -29.68 10.71 8.78
N ILE A 138 -28.35 10.77 8.84
CA ILE A 138 -27.46 9.64 8.50
C ILE A 138 -27.74 8.45 9.42
N PHE A 139 -27.72 8.64 10.75
CA PHE A 139 -27.99 7.55 11.69
C PHE A 139 -29.38 6.90 11.49
N ILE A 140 -30.41 7.71 11.19
CA ILE A 140 -31.75 7.20 10.85
C ILE A 140 -31.72 6.39 9.55
N LEU A 141 -31.08 6.88 8.49
CA LEU A 141 -30.98 6.19 7.20
C LEU A 141 -30.19 4.88 7.32
N ASP A 142 -29.10 4.86 8.09
CA ASP A 142 -28.33 3.63 8.32
C ASP A 142 -29.14 2.60 9.13
N CYS A 143 -29.95 3.03 10.09
CA CYS A 143 -30.88 2.13 10.78
C CYS A 143 -32.00 1.62 9.86
N LEU A 144 -32.52 2.46 8.96
CA LEU A 144 -33.46 2.02 7.92
C LEU A 144 -32.80 1.02 6.95
N SER A 145 -31.49 1.14 6.68
CA SER A 145 -30.75 0.17 5.87
C SER A 145 -30.63 -1.22 6.54
N ASN A 146 -30.75 -1.29 7.86
CA ASN A 146 -30.82 -2.55 8.61
C ASN A 146 -32.25 -3.14 8.66
N TYR A 147 -33.29 -2.33 8.43
CA TYR A 147 -34.67 -2.83 8.36
C TYR A 147 -34.93 -3.61 7.06
N ASN A 148 -35.78 -4.63 7.16
CA ASN A 148 -36.33 -5.36 6.02
C ASN A 148 -37.85 -5.15 6.03
N PRO A 149 -38.41 -4.35 5.09
CA PRO A 149 -39.85 -4.20 4.93
C PRO A 149 -40.55 -5.54 4.71
N LYS A 150 -41.79 -5.65 5.18
CA LYS A 150 -42.59 -6.88 5.05
C LYS A 150 -43.32 -6.98 3.71
N ASP A 151 -43.75 -5.83 3.19
CA ASP A 151 -44.54 -5.71 1.97
C ASP A 151 -43.94 -4.65 1.02
N ASP A 152 -44.08 -4.85 -0.28
CA ASP A 152 -43.66 -3.89 -1.33
C ASP A 152 -44.28 -2.50 -1.12
N ARG A 153 -45.50 -2.44 -0.56
CA ARG A 153 -46.21 -1.20 -0.23
C ARG A 153 -45.55 -0.42 0.90
N GLU A 154 -45.00 -1.13 1.89
CA GLU A 154 -44.22 -0.52 2.97
C GLU A 154 -42.89 0.01 2.41
N ALA A 155 -42.20 -0.80 1.60
CA ALA A 155 -40.97 -0.40 0.92
C ALA A 155 -41.18 0.85 0.04
N GLN A 156 -42.24 0.90 -0.77
CA GLN A 156 -42.60 2.07 -1.57
C GLN A 156 -42.84 3.31 -0.69
N SER A 157 -43.62 3.17 0.40
CA SER A 157 -43.88 4.28 1.32
C SER A 157 -42.60 4.83 1.94
N ILE A 158 -41.66 3.97 2.33
CA ILE A 158 -40.35 4.39 2.85
C ILE A 158 -39.54 5.11 1.75
N CYS A 159 -39.51 4.56 0.52
CA CYS A 159 -38.83 5.18 -0.61
C CYS A 159 -39.38 6.58 -0.96
N GLU A 160 -40.70 6.78 -0.89
CA GLU A 160 -41.33 8.10 -1.07
C GLU A 160 -40.88 9.11 -0.01
N ARG A 161 -40.75 8.68 1.25
CA ARG A 161 -40.28 9.51 2.37
C ARG A 161 -38.79 9.80 2.33
N VAL A 162 -37.98 8.89 1.78
CA VAL A 162 -36.52 9.05 1.64
C VAL A 162 -36.14 9.86 0.39
N THR A 163 -36.92 9.81 -0.68
CA THR A 163 -36.65 10.52 -1.96
C THR A 163 -36.26 12.00 -1.79
N PRO A 164 -36.90 12.83 -0.93
CA PRO A 164 -36.50 14.22 -0.72
C PRO A 164 -35.12 14.43 -0.07
N ARG A 165 -34.44 13.39 0.41
CA ARG A 165 -33.06 13.45 0.91
C ARG A 165 -32.01 13.39 -0.20
N LEU A 166 -32.40 13.01 -1.42
CA LEU A 166 -31.50 12.95 -2.57
C LEU A 166 -31.00 14.33 -3.04
N SER A 167 -31.76 15.40 -2.77
CA SER A 167 -31.38 16.78 -3.09
C SER A 167 -30.74 17.53 -1.90
N HIS A 168 -30.18 16.80 -0.94
CA HIS A 168 -29.58 17.38 0.26
C HIS A 168 -28.15 17.88 -0.02
N ALA A 169 -27.76 18.99 0.61
CA ALA A 169 -26.45 19.62 0.35
C ALA A 169 -25.25 18.77 0.83
N ASN A 170 -25.43 17.99 1.90
CA ASN A 170 -24.41 17.06 2.39
C ASN A 170 -24.46 15.72 1.65
N SER A 171 -23.39 15.43 0.91
CA SER A 171 -23.14 14.21 0.13
C SER A 171 -23.28 12.90 0.91
N ALA A 172 -22.96 12.88 2.22
CA ALA A 172 -23.12 11.69 3.05
C ALA A 172 -24.60 11.33 3.25
N VAL A 173 -25.48 12.34 3.42
CA VAL A 173 -26.93 12.13 3.49
C VAL A 173 -27.46 11.57 2.16
N VAL A 174 -26.95 12.08 1.03
CA VAL A 174 -27.33 11.59 -0.31
C VAL A 174 -26.89 10.14 -0.51
N LEU A 175 -25.65 9.78 -0.19
CA LEU A 175 -25.15 8.40 -0.31
C LEU A 175 -25.90 7.42 0.62
N SER A 176 -26.20 7.82 1.87
CA SER A 176 -27.02 6.99 2.77
C SER A 176 -28.47 6.85 2.28
N ALA A 177 -29.04 7.87 1.66
CA ALA A 177 -30.35 7.76 1.00
C ALA A 177 -30.29 6.81 -0.21
N VAL A 178 -29.27 6.93 -1.06
CA VAL A 178 -29.03 6.01 -2.19
C VAL A 178 -28.88 4.56 -1.72
N LYS A 179 -28.14 4.29 -0.64
CA LYS A 179 -28.03 2.95 -0.02
C LYS A 179 -29.41 2.36 0.30
N VAL A 180 -30.25 3.10 1.02
CA VAL A 180 -31.59 2.65 1.42
C VAL A 180 -32.48 2.41 0.20
N LEU A 181 -32.49 3.33 -0.76
CA LEU A 181 -33.28 3.20 -1.99
C LEU A 181 -32.82 2.02 -2.85
N MET A 182 -31.51 1.81 -3.02
CA MET A 182 -30.96 0.67 -3.79
C MET A 182 -31.30 -0.67 -3.14
N LYS A 183 -31.25 -0.76 -1.79
CA LYS A 183 -31.64 -1.98 -1.06
C LYS A 183 -33.13 -2.31 -1.29
N PHE A 184 -34.01 -1.31 -1.16
CA PHE A 184 -35.45 -1.53 -1.31
C PHE A 184 -35.90 -1.62 -2.77
N LEU A 185 -35.07 -1.23 -3.74
CA LEU A 185 -35.34 -1.42 -5.16
C LEU A 185 -35.42 -2.90 -5.57
N GLU A 186 -34.71 -3.79 -4.88
CA GLU A 186 -34.80 -5.24 -5.12
C GLU A 186 -36.11 -5.86 -4.61
N LEU A 187 -36.84 -5.18 -3.72
CA LEU A 187 -38.18 -5.58 -3.24
C LEU A 187 -39.32 -5.08 -4.12
N LEU A 188 -39.08 -4.10 -5.00
CA LEU A 188 -40.14 -3.51 -5.81
C LEU A 188 -40.31 -4.25 -7.14
N PRO A 189 -41.54 -4.50 -7.60
CA PRO A 189 -41.78 -5.13 -8.90
C PRO A 189 -41.21 -4.27 -10.03
N LYS A 190 -40.35 -4.88 -10.86
CA LYS A 190 -39.57 -4.21 -11.93
C LYS A 190 -40.46 -3.51 -12.98
N ASP A 191 -41.65 -4.07 -13.22
CA ASP A 191 -42.63 -3.54 -14.17
C ASP A 191 -43.44 -2.34 -13.63
N SER A 192 -43.22 -1.95 -12.37
CA SER A 192 -43.91 -0.80 -11.77
C SER A 192 -43.45 0.53 -12.37
N ASP A 193 -44.41 1.39 -12.73
CA ASP A 193 -44.13 2.78 -13.09
C ASP A 193 -43.37 3.53 -11.98
N TYR A 194 -43.61 3.18 -10.72
CA TYR A 194 -42.90 3.76 -9.58
C TYR A 194 -41.42 3.37 -9.57
N TYR A 195 -41.10 2.11 -9.85
CA TYR A 195 -39.72 1.61 -9.95
C TYR A 195 -38.96 2.39 -11.04
N ASN A 196 -39.57 2.53 -12.22
CA ASN A 196 -39.01 3.29 -13.34
C ASN A 196 -38.89 4.81 -13.07
N MET A 197 -39.85 5.39 -12.32
CA MET A 197 -39.76 6.78 -11.86
C MET A 197 -38.59 6.97 -10.88
N LEU A 198 -38.37 6.02 -9.97
CA LEU A 198 -37.32 6.10 -8.96
C LEU A 198 -35.93 6.00 -9.60
N LEU A 199 -35.70 5.07 -10.54
CA LEU A 199 -34.46 5.01 -11.33
C LEU A 199 -34.13 6.36 -11.98
N LYS A 200 -35.12 6.99 -12.64
CA LYS A 200 -34.96 8.33 -13.27
C LYS A 200 -34.67 9.43 -12.25
N LYS A 201 -35.22 9.35 -11.04
CA LYS A 201 -34.94 10.30 -9.95
C LYS A 201 -33.57 10.10 -9.29
N LEU A 202 -32.94 8.93 -9.44
CA LEU A 202 -31.64 8.64 -8.84
C LEU A 202 -30.46 9.23 -9.64
N ALA A 203 -30.61 9.40 -10.96
CA ALA A 203 -29.53 9.90 -11.82
C ALA A 203 -29.08 11.35 -11.51
N PRO A 204 -29.95 12.38 -11.42
CA PRO A 204 -29.51 13.76 -11.18
C PRO A 204 -28.77 13.98 -9.84
N PRO A 205 -29.17 13.34 -8.71
CA PRO A 205 -28.37 13.33 -7.48
C PRO A 205 -26.96 12.79 -7.67
N LEU A 206 -26.81 11.64 -8.35
CA LEU A 206 -25.49 11.03 -8.61
C LEU A 206 -24.61 11.96 -9.46
N VAL A 207 -25.18 12.61 -10.49
CA VAL A 207 -24.49 13.63 -11.30
C VAL A 207 -24.09 14.85 -10.46
N THR A 208 -24.94 15.27 -9.51
CA THR A 208 -24.65 16.42 -8.63
C THR A 208 -23.47 16.13 -7.69
N LEU A 209 -23.32 14.89 -7.22
CA LEU A 209 -22.15 14.48 -6.42
C LEU A 209 -20.82 14.60 -7.20
N LEU A 210 -20.83 14.39 -8.52
CA LEU A 210 -19.65 14.63 -9.38
C LEU A 210 -19.28 16.12 -9.54
N SER A 211 -20.11 17.04 -9.05
CA SER A 211 -19.84 18.48 -9.08
C SER A 211 -19.23 19.02 -7.77
N GLY A 212 -19.00 18.15 -6.78
CA GLY A 212 -18.38 18.51 -5.49
C GLY A 212 -16.85 18.63 -5.53
N GLU A 213 -16.22 18.61 -4.36
CA GLU A 213 -14.76 18.59 -4.21
C GLU A 213 -14.15 17.25 -4.67
N PRO A 214 -12.88 17.18 -5.15
CA PRO A 214 -12.31 15.98 -5.79
C PRO A 214 -12.37 14.70 -4.95
N GLU A 215 -12.24 14.81 -3.64
CA GLU A 215 -12.39 13.71 -2.67
C GLU A 215 -13.84 13.18 -2.60
N VAL A 216 -14.83 14.08 -2.64
CA VAL A 216 -16.25 13.74 -2.70
C VAL A 216 -16.59 13.13 -4.07
N GLN A 217 -16.04 13.69 -5.15
CA GLN A 217 -16.17 13.12 -6.49
C GLN A 217 -15.60 11.70 -6.55
N TYR A 218 -14.41 11.46 -5.99
CA TYR A 218 -13.81 10.12 -5.96
C TYR A 218 -14.69 9.13 -5.18
N VAL A 219 -15.13 9.47 -3.97
CA VAL A 219 -16.05 8.63 -3.19
C VAL A 219 -17.35 8.39 -3.96
N ALA A 220 -17.91 9.40 -4.63
CA ALA A 220 -19.11 9.26 -5.45
C ALA A 220 -18.87 8.32 -6.64
N LEU A 221 -17.78 8.49 -7.39
CA LEU A 221 -17.39 7.64 -8.53
C LEU A 221 -17.21 6.17 -8.10
N ARG A 222 -16.52 5.90 -6.99
CA ARG A 222 -16.34 4.53 -6.47
C ARG A 222 -17.68 3.85 -6.13
N ASN A 223 -18.63 4.59 -5.57
CA ASN A 223 -19.99 4.09 -5.30
C ASN A 223 -20.84 3.97 -6.60
N ILE A 224 -20.69 4.91 -7.54
CA ILE A 224 -21.37 4.87 -8.84
C ILE A 224 -20.89 3.68 -9.67
N ASN A 225 -19.62 3.31 -9.60
CA ASN A 225 -19.07 2.11 -10.26
C ASN A 225 -19.82 0.84 -9.80
N LEU A 226 -20.10 0.69 -8.50
CA LEU A 226 -20.94 -0.40 -7.96
C LEU A 226 -22.39 -0.32 -8.46
N ILE A 227 -22.99 0.88 -8.42
CA ILE A 227 -24.38 1.11 -8.87
C ILE A 227 -24.54 0.77 -10.37
N VAL A 228 -23.56 1.16 -11.20
CA VAL A 228 -23.55 0.87 -12.65
C VAL A 228 -23.34 -0.62 -12.92
N GLN A 229 -22.54 -1.32 -12.12
CA GLN A 229 -22.40 -2.78 -12.22
C GLN A 229 -23.71 -3.51 -11.87
N LYS A 230 -24.44 -3.07 -10.83
CA LYS A 230 -25.73 -3.68 -10.46
C LYS A 230 -26.88 -3.27 -11.38
N ARG A 231 -26.93 -2.00 -11.82
CA ARG A 231 -28.03 -1.37 -12.58
C ARG A 231 -27.49 -0.36 -13.63
N PRO A 232 -27.00 -0.81 -14.80
CA PRO A 232 -26.40 0.07 -15.81
C PRO A 232 -27.39 1.04 -16.47
N GLU A 233 -28.70 0.84 -16.30
CA GLU A 233 -29.76 1.66 -16.88
C GLU A 233 -29.82 3.08 -16.32
N ILE A 234 -29.42 3.27 -15.05
CA ILE A 234 -29.61 4.53 -14.31
C ILE A 234 -28.87 5.71 -14.95
N LEU A 235 -27.64 5.48 -15.44
CA LEU A 235 -26.75 6.54 -15.93
C LEU A 235 -26.47 6.47 -17.45
N LYS A 236 -27.20 5.62 -18.18
CA LYS A 236 -26.97 5.37 -19.62
C LYS A 236 -27.09 6.62 -20.50
N GLN A 237 -27.89 7.61 -20.10
CA GLN A 237 -28.09 8.86 -20.83
C GLN A 237 -27.04 9.94 -20.48
N GLU A 238 -26.40 9.83 -19.32
CA GLU A 238 -25.55 10.90 -18.75
C GLU A 238 -24.05 10.69 -18.98
N ILE A 239 -23.66 9.89 -19.98
CA ILE A 239 -22.24 9.50 -20.17
C ILE A 239 -21.25 10.68 -20.23
N LYS A 240 -21.70 11.85 -20.71
CA LYS A 240 -20.90 13.08 -20.80
C LYS A 240 -20.40 13.61 -19.45
N VAL A 241 -21.07 13.31 -18.33
CA VAL A 241 -20.63 13.78 -17.00
C VAL A 241 -19.35 13.07 -16.55
N PHE A 242 -19.08 11.88 -17.11
CA PHE A 242 -17.90 11.08 -16.84
C PHE A 242 -16.73 11.43 -17.77
N PHE A 243 -16.90 12.33 -18.75
CA PHE A 243 -15.77 12.80 -19.55
C PHE A 243 -14.74 13.49 -18.64
N VAL A 244 -13.47 13.24 -18.95
CA VAL A 244 -12.33 13.65 -18.13
C VAL A 244 -12.00 15.10 -18.44
N LYS A 245 -11.84 15.91 -17.39
CA LYS A 245 -11.39 17.30 -17.53
C LYS A 245 -9.89 17.38 -17.30
N TYR A 246 -9.23 18.33 -17.96
CA TYR A 246 -7.80 18.60 -17.76
C TYR A 246 -7.41 18.81 -16.29
N ASN A 247 -8.29 19.44 -15.50
CA ASN A 247 -8.07 19.74 -14.08
C ASN A 247 -8.51 18.62 -13.11
N ASP A 248 -9.03 17.49 -13.60
CA ASP A 248 -9.37 16.35 -12.74
C ASP A 248 -8.07 15.63 -12.30
N PRO A 249 -7.92 15.26 -11.01
CA PRO A 249 -6.75 14.51 -10.56
C PRO A 249 -6.77 13.06 -11.09
N ILE A 250 -5.59 12.46 -11.27
CA ILE A 250 -5.43 11.14 -11.92
C ILE A 250 -6.36 10.05 -11.37
N TYR A 251 -6.55 9.96 -10.06
CA TYR A 251 -7.45 8.97 -9.44
C TYR A 251 -8.94 9.19 -9.80
N VAL A 252 -9.37 10.44 -10.04
CA VAL A 252 -10.70 10.75 -10.60
C VAL A 252 -10.75 10.41 -12.09
N LYS A 253 -9.69 10.72 -12.86
CA LYS A 253 -9.61 10.38 -14.28
C LYS A 253 -9.78 8.88 -14.53
N LEU A 254 -9.11 8.05 -13.73
CA LEU A 254 -9.14 6.58 -13.86
C LEU A 254 -10.53 6.00 -13.56
N GLU A 255 -11.19 6.40 -12.48
CA GLU A 255 -12.54 5.91 -12.16
C GLU A 255 -13.58 6.36 -13.19
N LYS A 256 -13.46 7.61 -13.69
CA LYS A 256 -14.28 8.12 -14.78
C LYS A 256 -14.13 7.25 -16.04
N LEU A 257 -12.89 6.94 -16.41
CA LEU A 257 -12.56 6.12 -17.57
C LEU A 257 -13.13 4.69 -17.46
N ASP A 258 -13.01 4.04 -16.30
CA ASP A 258 -13.62 2.71 -16.08
C ASP A 258 -15.16 2.78 -16.16
N ILE A 259 -15.80 3.81 -15.61
CA ILE A 259 -17.26 4.00 -15.71
C ILE A 259 -17.69 4.29 -17.17
N MET A 260 -16.92 5.07 -17.93
CA MET A 260 -17.18 5.32 -19.36
C MET A 260 -17.19 4.01 -20.17
N ILE A 261 -16.24 3.10 -19.92
CA ILE A 261 -16.23 1.77 -20.56
C ILE A 261 -17.45 0.95 -20.15
N ARG A 262 -17.84 0.98 -18.87
CA ARG A 262 -19.02 0.26 -18.38
C ARG A 262 -20.33 0.78 -19.00
N LEU A 263 -20.45 2.10 -19.21
CA LEU A 263 -21.60 2.76 -19.86
C LEU A 263 -21.52 2.81 -21.40
N ALA A 264 -20.43 2.34 -22.00
CA ALA A 264 -20.27 2.29 -23.46
C ALA A 264 -21.31 1.35 -24.10
N SER A 265 -21.95 1.84 -25.15
CA SER A 265 -23.01 1.17 -25.89
C SER A 265 -23.03 1.63 -27.35
N GLN A 266 -23.72 0.88 -28.21
CA GLN A 266 -23.73 1.18 -29.65
C GLN A 266 -24.21 2.58 -30.02
N ALA A 267 -25.00 3.24 -29.17
CA ALA A 267 -25.48 4.60 -29.39
C ALA A 267 -24.45 5.70 -29.05
N ASN A 268 -23.54 5.47 -28.10
CA ASN A 268 -22.62 6.49 -27.58
C ASN A 268 -21.14 6.23 -27.93
N ILE A 269 -20.80 5.02 -28.41
CA ILE A 269 -19.42 4.59 -28.62
C ILE A 269 -18.59 5.51 -29.54
N ALA A 270 -19.21 6.17 -30.52
CA ALA A 270 -18.50 7.12 -31.38
C ALA A 270 -18.00 8.37 -30.63
N GLN A 271 -18.74 8.82 -29.60
CA GLN A 271 -18.32 9.95 -28.75
C GLN A 271 -17.25 9.48 -27.76
N VAL A 272 -17.46 8.32 -27.13
CA VAL A 272 -16.48 7.72 -26.20
C VAL A 272 -15.13 7.47 -26.88
N LEU A 273 -15.13 6.94 -28.11
CA LEU A 273 -13.90 6.66 -28.86
C LEU A 273 -13.15 7.95 -29.28
N ALA A 274 -13.87 9.04 -29.57
CA ALA A 274 -13.26 10.33 -29.86
C ALA A 274 -12.53 10.90 -28.63
N GLU A 275 -13.21 10.88 -27.47
CA GLU A 275 -12.63 11.29 -26.18
C GLU A 275 -11.42 10.40 -25.80
N LEU A 276 -11.55 9.07 -25.90
CA LEU A 276 -10.44 8.15 -25.62
C LEU A 276 -9.23 8.36 -26.55
N LYS A 277 -9.45 8.77 -27.80
CA LYS A 277 -8.37 9.11 -28.73
C LYS A 277 -7.64 10.39 -28.31
N GLU A 278 -8.35 11.39 -27.79
CA GLU A 278 -7.75 12.59 -27.21
C GLU A 278 -6.97 12.24 -25.94
N TYR A 279 -7.53 11.41 -25.05
CA TYR A 279 -6.87 10.97 -23.81
C TYR A 279 -5.59 10.15 -24.10
N ALA A 280 -5.54 9.41 -25.20
CA ALA A 280 -4.34 8.71 -25.66
C ALA A 280 -3.21 9.65 -26.16
N THR A 281 -3.47 10.97 -26.24
CA THR A 281 -2.47 12.01 -26.56
C THR A 281 -2.13 12.93 -25.37
N GLU A 282 -2.59 12.61 -24.16
CA GLU A 282 -2.17 13.30 -22.94
C GLU A 282 -0.68 13.06 -22.60
N VAL A 283 -0.16 13.85 -21.64
CA VAL A 283 1.25 13.80 -21.19
C VAL A 283 1.51 12.67 -20.18
N ASP A 284 0.48 12.22 -19.48
CA ASP A 284 0.60 11.20 -18.41
C ASP A 284 0.61 9.78 -19.01
N VAL A 285 1.76 9.11 -18.94
CA VAL A 285 2.00 7.81 -19.60
C VAL A 285 1.06 6.72 -19.07
N ASP A 286 0.80 6.70 -17.76
CA ASP A 286 -0.05 5.69 -17.14
C ASP A 286 -1.52 5.90 -17.55
N PHE A 287 -2.01 7.15 -17.54
CA PHE A 287 -3.34 7.49 -18.02
C PHE A 287 -3.52 7.15 -19.51
N VAL A 288 -2.55 7.53 -20.36
CA VAL A 288 -2.56 7.22 -21.80
C VAL A 288 -2.66 5.71 -22.03
N ARG A 289 -1.88 4.90 -21.32
CA ARG A 289 -1.96 3.43 -21.42
C ARG A 289 -3.35 2.91 -21.04
N LYS A 290 -3.95 3.43 -19.96
CA LYS A 290 -5.32 3.06 -19.55
C LYS A 290 -6.35 3.49 -20.60
N ALA A 291 -6.17 4.62 -21.28
CA ALA A 291 -7.01 5.04 -22.41
C ALA A 291 -6.88 4.12 -23.64
N VAL A 292 -5.66 3.72 -24.01
CA VAL A 292 -5.44 2.75 -25.09
C VAL A 292 -6.07 1.39 -24.73
N ARG A 293 -5.92 0.93 -23.48
CA ARG A 293 -6.59 -0.28 -22.96
C ARG A 293 -8.12 -0.16 -22.98
N ALA A 294 -8.67 1.03 -22.70
CA ALA A 294 -10.10 1.31 -22.78
C ALA A 294 -10.65 1.17 -24.20
N ILE A 295 -9.93 1.65 -25.22
CA ILE A 295 -10.28 1.46 -26.64
C ILE A 295 -10.35 -0.04 -26.96
N GLY A 296 -9.43 -0.83 -26.42
CA GLY A 296 -9.45 -2.30 -26.49
C GLY A 296 -10.68 -2.95 -25.86
N ARG A 297 -10.99 -2.60 -24.61
CA ARG A 297 -12.18 -3.10 -23.90
C ARG A 297 -13.47 -2.74 -24.64
N CYS A 298 -13.57 -1.52 -25.18
CA CYS A 298 -14.68 -1.10 -26.02
C CYS A 298 -14.87 -1.98 -27.28
N ALA A 299 -13.77 -2.33 -27.96
CA ALA A 299 -13.79 -3.23 -29.11
C ALA A 299 -14.30 -4.63 -28.76
N ILE A 300 -13.86 -5.18 -27.61
CA ILE A 300 -14.25 -6.52 -27.12
C ILE A 300 -15.73 -6.55 -26.68
N LYS A 301 -16.22 -5.45 -26.11
CA LYS A 301 -17.59 -5.28 -25.60
C LYS A 301 -18.62 -5.08 -26.71
N VAL A 302 -18.32 -4.23 -27.68
CA VAL A 302 -19.27 -3.79 -28.71
C VAL A 302 -18.70 -4.14 -30.07
N GLU A 303 -19.06 -5.33 -30.59
CA GLU A 303 -18.50 -5.88 -31.84
C GLU A 303 -18.62 -4.91 -33.03
N GLN A 304 -19.75 -4.23 -33.17
CA GLN A 304 -19.97 -3.24 -34.24
C GLN A 304 -19.04 -2.02 -34.18
N SER A 305 -18.31 -1.83 -33.07
CA SER A 305 -17.31 -0.79 -32.88
C SER A 305 -15.87 -1.27 -33.08
N ALA A 306 -15.64 -2.58 -33.13
CA ALA A 306 -14.29 -3.16 -33.16
C ALA A 306 -13.46 -2.61 -34.33
N GLU A 307 -14.03 -2.56 -35.53
CA GLU A 307 -13.43 -1.94 -36.73
C GLU A 307 -12.92 -0.50 -36.47
N ARG A 308 -13.73 0.34 -35.82
CA ARG A 308 -13.40 1.74 -35.52
C ARG A 308 -12.32 1.85 -34.45
N CYS A 309 -12.38 0.99 -33.43
CA CYS A 309 -11.38 0.92 -32.37
C CYS A 309 -10.03 0.48 -32.94
N VAL A 310 -10.03 -0.54 -33.81
CA VAL A 310 -8.87 -1.06 -34.53
C VAL A 310 -8.25 0.02 -35.44
N SER A 311 -9.06 0.72 -36.24
CA SER A 311 -8.60 1.88 -37.02
C SER A 311 -8.02 3.00 -36.13
N THR A 312 -8.60 3.24 -34.94
CA THR A 312 -8.06 4.24 -34.00
C THR A 312 -6.72 3.80 -33.39
N LEU A 313 -6.55 2.51 -33.10
CA LEU A 313 -5.29 1.94 -32.61
C LEU A 313 -4.20 2.00 -33.69
N LEU A 314 -4.55 1.79 -34.98
CA LEU A 314 -3.63 2.00 -36.10
C LEU A 314 -3.15 3.45 -36.19
N ASP A 315 -4.07 4.44 -36.12
CA ASP A 315 -3.71 5.86 -36.10
C ASP A 315 -2.75 6.17 -34.94
N LEU A 316 -3.01 5.60 -33.76
CA LEU A 316 -2.16 5.76 -32.58
C LEU A 316 -0.78 5.12 -32.78
N ILE A 317 -0.68 3.95 -33.42
CA ILE A 317 0.60 3.32 -33.77
C ILE A 317 1.39 4.20 -34.77
N GLN A 318 0.70 4.83 -35.73
CA GLN A 318 1.32 5.75 -36.70
C GLN A 318 1.90 7.02 -36.05
N THR A 319 1.52 7.37 -34.81
CA THR A 319 2.18 8.47 -34.06
C THR A 319 3.63 8.15 -33.69
N LYS A 320 4.04 6.87 -33.75
CA LYS A 320 5.39 6.38 -33.40
C LYS A 320 5.83 6.72 -31.96
N VAL A 321 4.87 6.89 -31.04
CA VAL A 321 5.16 7.05 -29.60
C VAL A 321 5.29 5.66 -28.95
N ASN A 322 6.51 5.24 -28.61
CA ASN A 322 6.84 3.87 -28.21
C ASN A 322 5.87 3.25 -27.18
N TYR A 323 5.59 3.94 -26.06
CA TYR A 323 4.70 3.41 -25.01
C TYR A 323 3.23 3.28 -25.45
N VAL A 324 2.79 4.07 -26.42
CA VAL A 324 1.45 3.97 -27.03
C VAL A 324 1.40 2.78 -27.99
N VAL A 325 2.42 2.64 -28.85
CA VAL A 325 2.56 1.52 -29.79
C VAL A 325 2.57 0.18 -29.05
N GLN A 326 3.34 0.10 -27.96
CA GLN A 326 3.47 -1.11 -27.15
C GLN A 326 2.16 -1.51 -26.47
N GLU A 327 1.48 -0.58 -25.78
CA GLU A 327 0.18 -0.84 -25.18
C GLU A 327 -0.87 -1.23 -26.24
N ALA A 328 -0.85 -0.56 -27.41
CA ALA A 328 -1.74 -0.86 -28.52
C ALA A 328 -1.53 -2.29 -29.07
N ILE A 329 -0.28 -2.79 -29.13
CA ILE A 329 0.01 -4.19 -29.52
C ILE A 329 -0.57 -5.18 -28.51
N VAL A 330 -0.42 -4.93 -27.20
CA VAL A 330 -1.03 -5.79 -26.16
C VAL A 330 -2.56 -5.79 -26.26
N VAL A 331 -3.16 -4.64 -26.60
CA VAL A 331 -4.60 -4.52 -26.87
C VAL A 331 -5.02 -5.26 -28.13
N ILE A 332 -4.31 -5.11 -29.24
CA ILE A 332 -4.63 -5.76 -30.52
C ILE A 332 -4.55 -7.29 -30.40
N ARG A 333 -3.59 -7.82 -29.64
CA ARG A 333 -3.54 -9.25 -29.26
C ARG A 333 -4.85 -9.71 -28.63
N ASP A 334 -5.38 -8.94 -27.68
CA ASP A 334 -6.62 -9.31 -27.00
C ASP A 334 -7.85 -9.17 -27.92
N ILE A 335 -7.87 -8.18 -28.82
CA ILE A 335 -8.88 -8.07 -29.90
C ILE A 335 -8.81 -9.29 -30.84
N PHE A 336 -7.61 -9.74 -31.25
CA PHE A 336 -7.43 -10.93 -32.10
C PHE A 336 -7.88 -12.22 -31.39
N ARG A 337 -7.71 -12.32 -30.08
CA ARG A 337 -8.25 -13.43 -29.26
C ARG A 337 -9.78 -13.42 -29.14
N LYS A 338 -10.44 -12.29 -29.44
CA LYS A 338 -11.90 -12.17 -29.49
C LYS A 338 -12.46 -12.36 -30.90
N TYR A 339 -11.74 -11.86 -31.90
CA TYR A 339 -12.13 -11.83 -33.31
C TYR A 339 -11.00 -12.42 -34.19
N PRO A 340 -10.74 -13.73 -34.10
CA PRO A 340 -9.69 -14.36 -34.89
C PRO A 340 -9.96 -14.20 -36.40
N ASN A 341 -8.88 -14.07 -37.18
CA ASN A 341 -8.91 -14.00 -38.65
C ASN A 341 -9.71 -12.85 -39.28
N LYS A 342 -10.11 -11.80 -38.53
CA LYS A 342 -10.83 -10.63 -39.09
C LYS A 342 -9.94 -9.47 -39.53
N TYR A 343 -8.85 -9.21 -38.82
CA TYR A 343 -8.08 -7.95 -38.89
C TYR A 343 -6.60 -8.13 -39.28
N GLU A 344 -6.32 -9.14 -40.10
CA GLU A 344 -4.95 -9.61 -40.38
C GLU A 344 -4.08 -8.64 -41.18
N SER A 345 -4.68 -7.74 -41.97
CA SER A 345 -3.97 -6.72 -42.77
C SER A 345 -3.06 -5.81 -41.92
N ILE A 346 -3.31 -5.77 -40.61
CA ILE A 346 -2.59 -4.98 -39.61
C ILE A 346 -1.27 -5.64 -39.20
N ILE A 347 -1.14 -6.96 -39.33
CA ILE A 347 0.00 -7.73 -38.85
C ILE A 347 1.30 -7.22 -39.47
N ALA A 348 1.30 -6.90 -40.77
CA ALA A 348 2.46 -6.31 -41.45
C ALA A 348 2.91 -5.00 -40.77
N THR A 349 1.98 -4.08 -40.51
CA THR A 349 2.26 -2.83 -39.80
C THR A 349 2.71 -3.06 -38.34
N LEU A 350 2.30 -4.12 -37.67
CA LEU A 350 2.84 -4.46 -36.35
C LEU A 350 4.29 -4.95 -36.44
N CYS A 351 4.62 -5.78 -37.45
CA CYS A 351 5.98 -6.26 -37.69
C CYS A 351 6.97 -5.13 -38.00
N GLU A 352 6.55 -4.09 -38.73
CA GLU A 352 7.34 -2.87 -38.97
C GLU A 352 7.71 -2.08 -37.70
N ASN A 353 7.07 -2.34 -36.56
CA ASN A 353 7.32 -1.64 -35.29
C ASN A 353 8.05 -2.52 -34.26
N LEU A 354 8.48 -3.73 -34.63
CA LEU A 354 9.06 -4.73 -33.72
C LEU A 354 10.33 -4.23 -33.00
N ASP A 355 11.17 -3.44 -33.68
CA ASP A 355 12.39 -2.84 -33.12
C ASP A 355 12.12 -1.83 -31.98
N SER A 356 10.89 -1.32 -31.88
CA SER A 356 10.49 -0.32 -30.87
C SER A 356 9.95 -0.91 -29.56
N LEU A 357 9.95 -2.24 -29.43
CA LEU A 357 9.41 -2.95 -28.28
C LEU A 357 10.50 -3.20 -27.23
N ASP A 358 10.40 -2.53 -26.08
CA ASP A 358 11.24 -2.78 -24.89
C ASP A 358 10.46 -3.43 -23.72
N GLU A 359 9.13 -3.32 -23.66
CA GLU A 359 8.35 -3.97 -22.60
C GLU A 359 8.06 -5.46 -22.82
N PRO A 360 8.11 -6.27 -21.73
CA PRO A 360 7.89 -7.71 -21.81
C PRO A 360 6.45 -8.07 -22.21
N ASP A 361 5.45 -7.28 -21.82
CA ASP A 361 4.05 -7.55 -22.17
C ASP A 361 3.79 -7.31 -23.67
N ALA A 362 4.35 -6.24 -24.23
CA ALA A 362 4.27 -5.92 -25.65
C ALA A 362 5.06 -6.93 -26.50
N ARG A 363 6.26 -7.32 -26.06
CA ARG A 363 7.05 -8.39 -26.70
C ARG A 363 6.33 -9.74 -26.67
N ALA A 364 5.82 -10.16 -25.51
CA ALA A 364 5.03 -11.40 -25.41
C ALA A 364 3.77 -11.33 -26.27
N ALA A 365 3.11 -10.17 -26.36
CA ALA A 365 1.97 -9.99 -27.25
C ALA A 365 2.36 -10.11 -28.73
N MET A 366 3.46 -9.50 -29.15
CA MET A 366 3.95 -9.59 -30.53
C MET A 366 4.37 -11.02 -30.91
N ILE A 367 5.14 -11.69 -30.06
CA ILE A 367 5.55 -13.09 -30.23
C ILE A 367 4.33 -14.02 -30.29
N TRP A 368 3.29 -13.75 -29.49
CA TRP A 368 2.03 -14.48 -29.59
C TRP A 368 1.36 -14.28 -30.95
N ILE A 369 1.30 -13.05 -31.48
CA ILE A 369 0.73 -12.76 -32.81
C ILE A 369 1.51 -13.50 -33.89
N VAL A 370 2.85 -13.45 -33.85
CA VAL A 370 3.71 -14.16 -34.82
C VAL A 370 3.47 -15.67 -34.77
N GLY A 371 3.43 -16.29 -33.58
CA GLY A 371 3.15 -17.74 -33.46
C GLY A 371 1.71 -18.15 -33.83
N GLU A 372 0.73 -17.28 -33.59
CA GLU A 372 -0.68 -17.54 -33.95
C GLU A 372 -0.90 -17.43 -35.48
N TYR A 373 -0.26 -16.46 -36.14
CA TYR A 373 -0.42 -16.18 -37.57
C TYR A 373 0.78 -16.60 -38.44
N ALA A 374 1.67 -17.44 -37.92
CA ALA A 374 2.89 -17.97 -38.57
C ALA A 374 2.68 -18.63 -39.96
N GLU A 375 1.46 -18.99 -40.31
CA GLU A 375 1.10 -19.54 -41.63
C GLU A 375 0.89 -18.46 -42.71
N ARG A 376 0.69 -17.20 -42.30
CA ARG A 376 0.47 -16.02 -43.18
C ARG A 376 1.59 -14.98 -43.11
N ILE A 377 2.46 -15.11 -42.12
CA ILE A 377 3.69 -14.32 -42.00
C ILE A 377 4.79 -15.17 -42.64
N ASP A 378 5.34 -14.70 -43.75
CA ASP A 378 6.34 -15.45 -44.51
C ASP A 378 7.64 -15.60 -43.71
N ASN A 379 8.20 -14.48 -43.24
CA ASN A 379 9.44 -14.38 -42.42
C ASN A 379 9.21 -14.60 -40.91
N ALA A 380 8.27 -15.46 -40.52
CA ALA A 380 7.95 -15.71 -39.12
C ALA A 380 9.09 -16.39 -38.34
N ASP A 381 9.89 -17.18 -39.04
CA ASP A 381 11.12 -17.81 -38.59
C ASP A 381 12.21 -16.79 -38.24
N GLU A 382 12.60 -15.92 -39.19
CA GLU A 382 13.59 -14.85 -38.97
C GLU A 382 13.20 -13.96 -37.77
N LEU A 383 11.92 -13.58 -37.68
CA LEU A 383 11.41 -12.75 -36.59
C LEU A 383 11.49 -13.47 -35.23
N LEU A 384 11.14 -14.76 -35.14
CA LEU A 384 11.25 -15.50 -33.88
C LEU A 384 12.69 -15.87 -33.53
N GLU A 385 13.58 -16.05 -34.52
CA GLU A 385 15.02 -16.25 -34.31
C GLU A 385 15.66 -15.02 -33.64
N SER A 386 15.31 -13.81 -34.07
CA SER A 386 15.80 -12.57 -33.45
C SER A 386 15.45 -12.45 -31.95
N PHE A 387 14.27 -12.94 -31.54
CA PHE A 387 13.89 -13.03 -30.12
C PHE A 387 14.59 -14.21 -29.39
N LEU A 388 14.99 -15.25 -30.13
CA LEU A 388 15.67 -16.42 -29.58
C LEU A 388 17.15 -16.13 -29.29
N GLU A 389 17.82 -15.29 -30.08
CA GLU A 389 19.16 -14.77 -29.75
C GLU A 389 19.18 -14.08 -28.38
N GLY A 390 18.13 -13.30 -28.09
CA GLY A 390 17.93 -12.63 -26.80
C GLY A 390 17.33 -13.49 -25.69
N PHE A 391 17.03 -14.77 -25.93
CA PHE A 391 16.17 -15.62 -25.08
C PHE A 391 16.49 -15.54 -23.59
N HIS A 392 17.78 -15.48 -23.24
CA HIS A 392 18.17 -15.45 -21.84
C HIS A 392 17.88 -14.11 -21.15
N ASP A 393 18.09 -12.97 -21.83
CA ASP A 393 17.93 -11.61 -21.30
C ASP A 393 16.44 -11.24 -21.10
N GLU A 394 15.55 -11.91 -21.82
CA GLU A 394 14.10 -11.73 -21.72
C GLU A 394 13.50 -12.17 -20.37
N SER A 395 12.29 -11.68 -20.08
CA SER A 395 11.50 -12.14 -18.93
C SER A 395 10.99 -13.57 -19.11
N THR A 396 10.67 -14.25 -18.00
CA THR A 396 10.12 -15.62 -18.03
C THR A 396 8.80 -15.73 -18.81
N GLN A 397 7.98 -14.68 -18.78
CA GLN A 397 6.74 -14.61 -19.55
C GLN A 397 7.01 -14.57 -21.06
N VAL A 398 8.01 -13.78 -21.49
CA VAL A 398 8.44 -13.71 -22.89
C VAL A 398 9.04 -15.05 -23.33
N GLN A 399 9.92 -15.66 -22.53
CA GLN A 399 10.52 -16.98 -22.78
C GLN A 399 9.46 -18.09 -22.95
N LEU A 400 8.48 -18.16 -22.05
CA LEU A 400 7.35 -19.11 -22.14
C LEU A 400 6.51 -18.89 -23.40
N THR A 401 6.30 -17.62 -23.78
CA THR A 401 5.52 -17.27 -24.97
C THR A 401 6.31 -17.58 -26.26
N LEU A 402 7.62 -17.36 -26.28
CA LEU A 402 8.51 -17.68 -27.39
C LEU A 402 8.63 -19.19 -27.61
N LEU A 403 8.85 -19.97 -26.54
CA LEU A 403 8.81 -21.44 -26.58
C LEU A 403 7.49 -21.92 -27.20
N THR A 404 6.35 -21.36 -26.75
CA THR A 404 5.03 -21.70 -27.29
C THR A 404 4.88 -21.28 -28.76
N ALA A 405 5.39 -20.11 -29.15
CA ALA A 405 5.31 -19.60 -30.52
C ALA A 405 6.15 -20.41 -31.51
N ILE A 406 7.39 -20.77 -31.13
CA ILE A 406 8.27 -21.62 -31.95
C ILE A 406 7.69 -23.03 -32.09
N VAL A 407 7.09 -23.61 -31.04
CA VAL A 407 6.39 -24.90 -31.14
C VAL A 407 5.17 -24.83 -32.08
N LYS A 408 4.39 -23.74 -32.05
CA LYS A 408 3.30 -23.53 -33.02
C LYS A 408 3.82 -23.37 -34.45
N LEU A 409 4.90 -22.61 -34.64
CA LEU A 409 5.56 -22.43 -35.92
C LEU A 409 6.04 -23.78 -36.46
N PHE A 410 6.66 -24.62 -35.63
CA PHE A 410 7.06 -25.98 -35.99
C PHE A 410 5.89 -26.88 -36.42
N LEU A 411 4.76 -26.84 -35.70
CA LEU A 411 3.55 -27.60 -36.05
C LEU A 411 2.85 -27.11 -37.34
N LYS A 412 3.24 -25.93 -37.86
CA LYS A 412 2.71 -25.32 -39.09
C LYS A 412 3.69 -25.45 -40.28
N LYS A 413 4.97 -25.12 -40.08
CA LYS A 413 6.06 -25.12 -41.07
C LYS A 413 7.21 -26.08 -40.64
N PRO A 414 7.00 -27.41 -40.55
CA PRO A 414 7.97 -28.35 -39.96
C PRO A 414 9.24 -28.60 -40.79
N SER A 415 9.32 -28.09 -42.02
CA SER A 415 10.46 -28.25 -42.93
C SER A 415 11.61 -27.30 -42.65
N GLU A 416 11.31 -26.07 -42.20
CA GLU A 416 12.28 -24.98 -42.09
C GLU A 416 12.67 -24.66 -40.64
N THR A 417 11.96 -25.24 -39.67
CA THR A 417 11.94 -24.76 -38.27
C THR A 417 12.46 -25.78 -37.25
N GLN A 418 13.06 -26.88 -37.74
CA GLN A 418 13.63 -27.96 -36.91
C GLN A 418 14.78 -27.46 -36.02
N GLU A 419 15.67 -26.62 -36.57
CA GLU A 419 16.81 -26.08 -35.81
C GLU A 419 16.33 -25.12 -34.72
N LEU A 420 15.40 -24.21 -35.04
CA LEU A 420 14.79 -23.28 -34.08
C LEU A 420 14.07 -24.00 -32.92
N VAL A 421 13.28 -25.05 -33.20
CA VAL A 421 12.59 -25.79 -32.14
C VAL A 421 13.56 -26.61 -31.29
N GLN A 422 14.62 -27.17 -31.87
CA GLN A 422 15.67 -27.86 -31.13
C GLN A 422 16.46 -26.89 -30.24
N GLN A 423 16.81 -25.71 -30.75
CA GLN A 423 17.53 -24.66 -30.02
C GLN A 423 16.71 -24.14 -28.84
N VAL A 424 15.44 -23.74 -29.04
CA VAL A 424 14.61 -23.25 -27.93
C VAL A 424 14.33 -24.33 -26.89
N LEU A 425 14.16 -25.60 -27.29
CA LEU A 425 14.00 -26.70 -26.34
C LEU A 425 15.29 -26.97 -25.55
N SER A 426 16.47 -26.86 -26.18
CA SER A 426 17.75 -26.95 -25.47
C SER A 426 17.88 -25.84 -24.43
N LEU A 427 17.72 -24.58 -24.86
CA LEU A 427 17.81 -23.40 -24.00
C LEU A 427 16.77 -23.42 -22.85
N ALA A 428 15.56 -23.91 -23.12
CA ALA A 428 14.51 -24.03 -22.11
C ALA A 428 14.71 -25.20 -21.14
N THR A 429 15.38 -26.29 -21.54
CA THR A 429 15.54 -27.49 -20.68
C THR A 429 16.89 -27.55 -19.96
N GLN A 430 17.97 -27.10 -20.58
CA GLN A 430 19.34 -27.17 -20.05
C GLN A 430 19.74 -25.86 -19.36
N ASP A 431 19.46 -24.72 -19.99
CA ASP A 431 19.99 -23.40 -19.61
C ASP A 431 18.97 -22.49 -18.89
N SER A 432 17.81 -23.05 -18.50
CA SER A 432 16.75 -22.36 -17.77
C SER A 432 16.72 -22.74 -16.28
N ASP A 433 16.83 -21.75 -15.40
CA ASP A 433 16.67 -21.90 -13.96
C ASP A 433 15.19 -21.99 -13.51
N ASN A 434 14.24 -21.67 -14.39
CA ASN A 434 12.81 -21.64 -14.06
C ASN A 434 12.17 -23.04 -14.26
N PRO A 435 11.60 -23.67 -13.21
CA PRO A 435 10.99 -25.00 -13.32
C PRO A 435 9.80 -25.08 -14.29
N ASP A 436 8.91 -24.08 -14.32
CA ASP A 436 7.74 -24.09 -15.24
C ASP A 436 8.17 -24.00 -16.71
N LEU A 437 9.18 -23.18 -17.02
CA LEU A 437 9.76 -23.10 -18.36
C LEU A 437 10.46 -24.42 -18.75
N ARG A 438 11.18 -25.04 -17.82
CA ARG A 438 11.87 -26.32 -18.03
C ARG A 438 10.89 -27.47 -18.23
N ASP A 439 9.89 -27.59 -17.37
CA ASP A 439 8.88 -28.64 -17.43
C ASP A 439 7.97 -28.47 -18.65
N ARG A 440 7.57 -27.24 -19.00
CA ARG A 440 6.87 -26.96 -20.27
C ARG A 440 7.74 -27.31 -21.48
N GLY A 441 9.06 -27.07 -21.42
CA GLY A 441 10.03 -27.54 -22.42
C GLY A 441 10.04 -29.06 -22.55
N TYR A 442 10.12 -29.80 -21.44
CA TYR A 442 10.05 -31.28 -21.47
C TYR A 442 8.70 -31.81 -21.94
N ILE A 443 7.59 -31.15 -21.59
CA ILE A 443 6.25 -31.51 -22.08
C ILE A 443 6.20 -31.35 -23.60
N TYR A 444 6.65 -30.21 -24.15
CA TYR A 444 6.69 -30.02 -25.60
C TYR A 444 7.63 -31.01 -26.29
N TRP A 445 8.84 -31.24 -25.75
CA TRP A 445 9.76 -32.22 -26.33
C TRP A 445 9.16 -33.63 -26.36
N ARG A 446 8.57 -34.09 -25.25
CA ARG A 446 7.91 -35.41 -25.18
C ARG A 446 6.72 -35.49 -26.13
N LEU A 447 5.88 -34.45 -26.16
CA LEU A 447 4.69 -34.39 -27.02
C LEU A 447 5.07 -34.47 -28.51
N LEU A 448 6.01 -33.62 -28.95
CA LEU A 448 6.51 -33.60 -30.32
C LEU A 448 7.27 -34.88 -30.71
N SER A 449 7.98 -35.52 -29.78
CA SER A 449 8.73 -36.76 -30.06
C SER A 449 7.86 -38.02 -30.04
N THR A 450 6.72 -37.99 -29.33
CA THR A 450 5.81 -39.14 -29.21
C THR A 450 4.84 -39.17 -30.37
N ASP A 451 4.14 -38.06 -30.62
CA ASP A 451 3.25 -37.92 -31.78
C ASP A 451 3.03 -36.44 -32.17
N PRO A 452 3.66 -35.97 -33.26
CA PRO A 452 3.40 -34.65 -33.83
C PRO A 452 1.93 -34.39 -34.24
N VAL A 453 1.14 -35.44 -34.52
CA VAL A 453 -0.27 -35.29 -34.93
C VAL A 453 -1.14 -34.93 -33.72
N THR A 454 -1.08 -35.72 -32.65
CA THR A 454 -1.70 -35.37 -31.35
C THR A 454 -1.16 -34.03 -30.82
N ALA A 455 0.14 -33.73 -31.00
CA ALA A 455 0.71 -32.44 -30.65
C ALA A 455 0.01 -31.28 -31.37
N LYS A 456 -0.30 -31.44 -32.67
CA LYS A 456 -1.01 -30.45 -33.46
C LYS A 456 -2.43 -30.23 -32.94
N GLU A 457 -3.17 -31.30 -32.66
CA GLU A 457 -4.54 -31.24 -32.13
C GLU A 457 -4.60 -30.53 -30.77
N VAL A 458 -3.64 -30.82 -29.87
CA VAL A 458 -3.60 -30.20 -28.53
C VAL A 458 -3.14 -28.74 -28.57
N VAL A 459 -2.05 -28.44 -29.29
CA VAL A 459 -1.39 -27.11 -29.23
C VAL A 459 -2.07 -26.08 -30.14
N LEU A 460 -2.63 -26.50 -31.27
CA LEU A 460 -3.39 -25.65 -32.20
C LEU A 460 -4.92 -25.73 -31.98
N SER A 461 -5.37 -26.32 -30.87
CA SER A 461 -6.78 -26.30 -30.47
C SER A 461 -7.32 -24.87 -30.37
N GLU A 462 -8.57 -24.67 -30.82
CA GLU A 462 -9.27 -23.40 -30.64
C GLU A 462 -9.46 -23.12 -29.14
N LYS A 463 -9.09 -21.91 -28.72
CA LYS A 463 -9.13 -21.51 -27.31
C LYS A 463 -10.41 -20.76 -27.02
N PRO A 464 -11.00 -20.90 -25.81
CA PRO A 464 -12.15 -20.11 -25.41
C PRO A 464 -11.91 -18.61 -25.62
N LEU A 465 -12.88 -17.96 -26.29
CA LEU A 465 -12.85 -16.52 -26.53
C LEU A 465 -12.85 -15.76 -25.22
N ILE A 466 -12.09 -14.67 -25.13
CA ILE A 466 -12.09 -13.81 -23.94
C ILE A 466 -13.45 -13.11 -23.74
N SER A 467 -13.84 -12.89 -22.48
CA SER A 467 -15.00 -12.07 -22.10
C SER A 467 -14.57 -10.87 -21.25
N GLU A 468 -15.39 -9.81 -21.28
CA GLU A 468 -15.20 -8.59 -20.46
C GLU A 468 -15.41 -8.87 -18.94
N GLU A 469 -15.92 -10.05 -18.60
CA GLU A 469 -16.31 -10.45 -17.24
C GLU A 469 -15.14 -10.49 -16.25
N THR A 470 -13.91 -10.54 -16.75
CA THR A 470 -12.67 -10.51 -15.95
C THR A 470 -12.54 -9.25 -15.05
N ASP A 471 -13.20 -8.14 -15.43
CA ASP A 471 -13.22 -6.87 -14.69
C ASP A 471 -14.56 -6.63 -13.94
N LEU A 472 -15.39 -7.65 -13.75
CA LEU A 472 -16.62 -7.56 -12.95
C LEU A 472 -16.38 -8.00 -11.50
N ILE A 473 -17.02 -7.30 -10.56
CA ILE A 473 -17.11 -7.78 -9.17
C ILE A 473 -18.05 -8.99 -9.14
N GLU A 474 -17.67 -10.02 -8.38
CA GLU A 474 -18.48 -11.23 -8.19
C GLU A 474 -19.88 -10.85 -7.66
N PRO A 475 -20.98 -11.39 -8.23
CA PRO A 475 -22.34 -10.93 -7.92
C PRO A 475 -22.74 -10.96 -6.43
N THR A 476 -22.31 -11.96 -5.65
CA THR A 476 -22.65 -12.01 -4.21
C THR A 476 -21.89 -10.95 -3.41
N LEU A 477 -20.62 -10.72 -3.75
CA LEU A 477 -19.82 -9.62 -3.18
C LEU A 477 -20.38 -8.25 -3.59
N LEU A 478 -20.85 -8.09 -4.83
CA LEU A 478 -21.51 -6.86 -5.27
C LEU A 478 -22.76 -6.59 -4.41
N ASP A 479 -23.59 -7.60 -4.17
CA ASP A 479 -24.83 -7.48 -3.40
C ASP A 479 -24.58 -7.15 -1.91
N GLU A 480 -23.51 -7.69 -1.32
CA GLU A 480 -23.01 -7.27 0.00
C GLU A 480 -22.52 -5.82 -0.03
N LEU A 481 -21.72 -5.42 -1.03
CA LEU A 481 -21.19 -4.05 -1.15
C LEU A 481 -22.27 -2.99 -1.41
N ILE A 482 -23.38 -3.32 -2.07
CA ILE A 482 -24.55 -2.43 -2.20
C ILE A 482 -25.14 -2.10 -0.82
N CYS A 483 -25.21 -3.06 0.10
CA CYS A 483 -25.64 -2.82 1.48
C CYS A 483 -24.68 -1.90 2.27
N HIS A 484 -23.45 -1.72 1.76
CA HIS A 484 -22.39 -0.92 2.35
C HIS A 484 -22.11 0.42 1.62
N ILE A 485 -22.94 0.84 0.64
CA ILE A 485 -22.78 2.13 -0.09
C ILE A 485 -22.55 3.32 0.86
N GLY A 486 -21.58 4.18 0.55
CA GLY A 486 -21.21 5.31 1.40
C GLY A 486 -20.42 4.95 2.67
N SER A 487 -20.00 3.69 2.83
CA SER A 487 -19.02 3.28 3.86
C SER A 487 -17.66 2.97 3.22
N LEU A 488 -16.63 2.73 4.04
CA LEU A 488 -15.28 2.45 3.53
C LEU A 488 -15.22 1.18 2.65
N ALA A 489 -16.00 0.13 2.98
CA ALA A 489 -16.02 -1.11 2.22
C ALA A 489 -16.45 -0.90 0.76
N SER A 490 -17.47 -0.08 0.52
CA SER A 490 -17.96 0.23 -0.84
C SER A 490 -17.05 1.20 -1.61
N VAL A 491 -16.20 1.97 -0.93
CA VAL A 491 -15.17 2.80 -1.58
C VAL A 491 -13.96 1.95 -1.99
N TYR A 492 -13.52 1.03 -1.15
CA TYR A 492 -12.38 0.15 -1.42
C TYR A 492 -12.70 -1.07 -2.30
N HIS A 493 -13.98 -1.33 -2.61
CA HIS A 493 -14.45 -2.54 -3.32
C HIS A 493 -13.96 -3.85 -2.68
N LYS A 494 -13.91 -3.88 -1.35
CA LYS A 494 -13.50 -5.05 -0.56
C LYS A 494 -14.52 -5.30 0.56
N PRO A 495 -14.81 -6.56 0.89
CA PRO A 495 -15.79 -6.88 1.93
C PRO A 495 -15.29 -6.41 3.32
N PRO A 496 -16.18 -6.06 4.26
CA PRO A 496 -15.80 -5.51 5.58
C PRO A 496 -14.83 -6.40 6.39
N ASN A 497 -14.92 -7.72 6.23
CA ASN A 497 -14.05 -8.68 6.88
C ASN A 497 -12.58 -8.64 6.40
N ALA A 498 -12.30 -8.10 5.20
CA ALA A 498 -10.94 -7.98 4.67
C ALA A 498 -10.10 -6.87 5.34
N PHE A 499 -10.72 -6.04 6.19
CA PHE A 499 -10.03 -4.96 6.92
C PHE A 499 -9.81 -5.27 8.40
N VAL A 500 -10.49 -6.29 8.95
CA VAL A 500 -10.46 -6.64 10.38
C VAL A 500 -10.50 -8.16 10.55
N GLU A 501 -9.35 -8.77 10.80
CA GLU A 501 -9.27 -10.16 11.22
C GLU A 501 -9.88 -10.33 12.62
N GLY A 502 -10.72 -11.35 12.81
CA GLY A 502 -11.24 -11.76 14.12
C GLY A 502 -12.68 -11.32 14.47
N SER A 503 -13.35 -10.49 13.67
CA SER A 503 -14.76 -10.15 13.94
C SER A 503 -15.74 -11.19 13.37
N HIS A 504 -15.95 -12.28 14.11
CA HIS A 504 -17.03 -13.26 13.86
C HIS A 504 -18.45 -12.71 14.15
N GLY A 505 -18.62 -11.39 14.29
CA GLY A 505 -19.88 -10.73 14.66
C GLY A 505 -20.48 -9.79 13.61
N ILE A 506 -19.79 -9.50 12.49
CA ILE A 506 -20.39 -8.70 11.41
C ILE A 506 -21.34 -9.61 10.62
N HIS A 507 -22.65 -9.47 10.87
CA HIS A 507 -23.67 -10.12 10.07
C HIS A 507 -23.50 -9.78 8.58
N ARG A 508 -23.37 -10.81 7.72
CA ARG A 508 -23.43 -10.67 6.26
C ARG A 508 -24.76 -10.01 5.88
N LYS A 509 -24.71 -8.77 5.40
CA LYS A 509 -25.90 -8.05 4.92
C LYS A 509 -26.12 -8.43 3.47
N HIS A 510 -27.07 -9.33 3.23
CA HIS A 510 -27.49 -9.71 1.88
C HIS A 510 -28.69 -8.88 1.42
N LEU A 511 -28.81 -8.64 0.11
CA LEU A 511 -30.03 -8.07 -0.46
C LEU A 511 -31.22 -9.06 -0.29
N PRO A 512 -32.47 -8.58 -0.18
CA PRO A 512 -33.62 -9.47 -0.06
C PRO A 512 -33.76 -10.43 -1.25
N ILE A 513 -33.95 -11.72 -0.99
CA ILE A 513 -34.06 -12.75 -2.03
C ILE A 513 -35.52 -12.84 -2.50
N HIS A 514 -35.74 -12.70 -3.81
CA HIS A 514 -37.07 -12.74 -4.42
C HIS A 514 -37.53 -14.19 -4.64
N HIS A 515 -38.52 -14.65 -3.88
CA HIS A 515 -39.27 -15.86 -4.24
C HIS A 515 -40.23 -15.54 -5.41
N GLY A 516 -39.95 -16.14 -6.57
CA GLY A 516 -40.81 -16.00 -7.75
C GLY A 516 -42.17 -16.67 -7.57
N SER A 517 -43.22 -15.98 -8.02
CA SER A 517 -44.60 -16.46 -7.99
C SER A 517 -44.82 -17.72 -8.84
N THR A 518 -45.59 -18.68 -8.34
CA THR A 518 -46.27 -19.71 -9.15
C THR A 518 -47.68 -19.95 -8.63
N ASP A 519 -48.58 -20.30 -9.54
CA ASP A 519 -50.03 -20.09 -9.40
C ASP A 519 -50.81 -21.35 -8.97
N ALA A 520 -51.94 -21.14 -8.29
CA ALA A 520 -53.08 -22.02 -7.96
C ALA A 520 -52.90 -23.55 -7.67
N GLY A 521 -53.33 -23.99 -6.47
CA GLY A 521 -53.63 -25.39 -6.12
C GLY A 521 -54.26 -25.54 -4.72
N ASP A 522 -55.27 -26.39 -4.54
CA ASP A 522 -56.25 -26.33 -3.43
C ASP A 522 -56.09 -27.42 -2.33
N SER A 523 -55.98 -27.00 -1.05
CA SER A 523 -56.35 -27.68 0.23
C SER A 523 -55.86 -29.13 0.57
N PRO A 524 -56.00 -29.64 1.83
CA PRO A 524 -55.50 -29.08 3.10
C PRO A 524 -54.84 -30.13 4.07
N VAL A 525 -54.07 -29.65 5.06
CA VAL A 525 -53.70 -30.29 6.37
C VAL A 525 -53.05 -31.70 6.39
N GLY A 526 -51.80 -31.78 6.89
CA GLY A 526 -51.15 -33.04 7.30
C GLY A 526 -49.86 -32.83 8.12
N THR A 527 -49.66 -33.64 9.17
CA THR A 527 -48.57 -33.50 10.16
C THR A 527 -47.23 -34.16 9.76
N THR A 528 -46.13 -33.60 10.29
CA THR A 528 -44.83 -34.26 10.59
C THR A 528 -44.10 -35.03 9.48
N THR A 529 -42.91 -34.56 9.08
CA THR A 529 -41.58 -35.12 9.43
C THR A 529 -40.47 -34.35 8.70
N ALA A 530 -39.25 -34.33 9.27
CA ALA A 530 -38.07 -33.85 8.55
C ALA A 530 -37.42 -35.04 7.82
N THR A 531 -37.22 -34.91 6.50
CA THR A 531 -36.44 -35.85 5.69
C THR A 531 -35.56 -35.08 4.70
N ASN A 532 -34.28 -35.44 4.65
CA ASN A 532 -33.33 -34.97 3.64
C ASN A 532 -33.86 -35.21 2.22
N LEU A 533 -33.64 -34.25 1.34
CA LEU A 533 -33.55 -34.46 -0.11
C LEU A 533 -32.28 -33.78 -0.61
N GLU A 534 -31.55 -34.50 -1.45
CA GLU A 534 -30.17 -34.19 -1.85
C GLU A 534 -30.10 -33.07 -2.88
N GLN A 535 -29.07 -32.22 -2.79
CA GLN A 535 -28.71 -31.29 -3.88
C GLN A 535 -27.78 -31.99 -4.88
N PRO A 536 -27.94 -31.76 -6.20
CA PRO A 536 -27.05 -32.32 -7.20
C PRO A 536 -25.64 -31.70 -7.12
N GLN A 537 -24.63 -32.55 -7.15
CA GLN A 537 -23.23 -32.19 -6.97
C GLN A 537 -22.66 -31.58 -8.26
N VAL A 538 -22.14 -30.34 -8.18
CA VAL A 538 -21.37 -29.69 -9.26
C VAL A 538 -19.88 -29.72 -8.90
N ILE A 539 -19.04 -29.94 -9.92
CA ILE A 539 -17.62 -30.30 -9.82
C ILE A 539 -16.78 -29.13 -9.28
N PRO A 540 -15.97 -29.31 -8.21
CA PRO A 540 -15.00 -28.32 -7.78
C PRO A 540 -13.73 -28.34 -8.66
N SER A 541 -13.18 -27.17 -8.94
CA SER A 541 -11.92 -26.97 -9.66
C SER A 541 -10.71 -27.40 -8.81
N GLN A 542 -9.68 -27.94 -9.47
CA GLN A 542 -8.49 -28.52 -8.82
C GLN A 542 -7.55 -27.43 -8.28
N GLY A 543 -7.14 -27.56 -7.01
CA GLY A 543 -6.15 -26.68 -6.37
C GLY A 543 -5.59 -27.25 -5.06
N ASP A 544 -6.45 -27.62 -4.11
CA ASP A 544 -6.05 -27.92 -2.71
C ASP A 544 -6.08 -29.42 -2.34
N LEU A 545 -5.59 -30.32 -3.20
CA LEU A 545 -5.65 -31.77 -2.94
C LEU A 545 -4.35 -32.56 -3.22
N LEU A 546 -3.23 -32.14 -2.62
CA LEU A 546 -1.99 -32.93 -2.60
C LEU A 546 -1.29 -32.97 -1.22
N GLY A 547 -2.06 -32.80 -0.14
CA GLY A 547 -1.54 -32.83 1.24
C GLY A 547 -1.72 -34.15 2.00
N ASP A 548 -2.70 -34.99 1.63
CA ASP A 548 -3.31 -35.94 2.58
C ASP A 548 -3.56 -37.36 2.02
N LEU A 549 -2.62 -37.87 1.21
CA LEU A 549 -2.74 -39.18 0.53
C LEU A 549 -1.51 -40.10 0.66
N LEU A 550 -0.86 -40.14 1.82
CA LEU A 550 0.16 -41.16 2.13
C LEU A 550 0.11 -41.77 3.55
N ASN A 551 -0.96 -41.54 4.32
CA ASN A 551 -1.18 -42.24 5.60
C ASN A 551 -2.51 -42.99 5.61
N LEU A 552 -2.53 -44.15 4.94
CA LEU A 552 -3.63 -45.12 5.05
C LEU A 552 -3.07 -46.54 4.86
N ASP A 553 -2.81 -47.24 5.96
CA ASP A 553 -2.55 -48.68 5.98
C ASP A 553 -3.50 -49.38 6.98
N LEU A 554 -4.50 -50.04 6.38
CA LEU A 554 -5.24 -51.25 6.77
C LEU A 554 -5.37 -51.64 8.27
N GLY A 555 -6.63 -51.61 8.78
CA GLY A 555 -7.05 -52.33 10.00
C GLY A 555 -8.56 -52.23 10.28
N PRO A 556 -9.30 -53.34 10.57
CA PRO A 556 -10.77 -53.34 10.68
C PRO A 556 -11.33 -52.95 12.07
N PRO A 557 -12.65 -52.64 12.18
CA PRO A 557 -13.22 -51.84 13.27
C PRO A 557 -13.88 -52.65 14.42
N VAL A 558 -14.03 -52.04 15.60
CA VAL A 558 -14.93 -52.52 16.68
C VAL A 558 -15.64 -51.35 17.41
N ASN A 559 -16.91 -51.59 17.74
CA ASN A 559 -17.95 -50.74 18.34
C ASN A 559 -17.64 -49.76 19.51
N VAL A 560 -18.34 -48.61 19.44
CA VAL A 560 -19.18 -47.88 20.43
C VAL A 560 -19.51 -48.56 21.80
N PRO A 561 -20.00 -47.82 22.86
CA PRO A 561 -20.27 -46.36 22.98
C PRO A 561 -19.88 -45.66 24.33
N GLN A 562 -20.08 -44.33 24.39
CA GLN A 562 -20.57 -43.43 25.48
C GLN A 562 -20.33 -43.78 26.99
N VAL A 563 -20.07 -42.84 27.91
CA VAL A 563 -21.07 -41.91 28.50
C VAL A 563 -20.43 -40.72 29.26
N SER A 564 -21.15 -39.61 29.21
CA SER A 564 -21.08 -38.27 29.81
C SER A 564 -20.78 -38.09 31.32
N SER A 565 -20.31 -36.86 31.66
CA SER A 565 -20.93 -35.87 32.60
C SER A 565 -20.21 -35.45 33.91
N MET A 566 -20.43 -34.16 34.24
CA MET A 566 -20.31 -33.43 35.54
C MET A 566 -18.91 -33.31 36.19
N GLN A 567 -18.25 -32.14 36.23
CA GLN A 567 -18.56 -30.84 36.86
C GLN A 567 -18.39 -30.78 38.40
N MET A 568 -17.63 -29.76 38.82
CA MET A 568 -17.54 -29.12 40.15
C MET A 568 -16.62 -29.72 41.23
N GLY A 569 -15.95 -28.84 42.00
CA GLY A 569 -15.43 -29.15 43.33
C GLY A 569 -13.96 -28.78 43.57
N ALA A 570 -13.67 -27.51 43.92
CA ALA A 570 -12.40 -27.14 44.51
C ALA A 570 -12.46 -27.26 46.04
N VAL A 571 -11.47 -27.89 46.68
CA VAL A 571 -11.08 -27.59 48.07
C VAL A 571 -9.57 -27.83 48.25
N ASP A 572 -8.91 -26.90 48.93
CA ASP A 572 -7.54 -26.98 49.43
C ASP A 572 -7.45 -27.83 50.71
N LEU A 573 -6.35 -28.56 50.93
CA LEU A 573 -6.12 -29.28 52.20
C LEU A 573 -4.62 -29.39 52.58
N LEU A 574 -4.29 -28.64 53.62
CA LEU A 574 -3.07 -28.65 54.45
C LEU A 574 -2.48 -30.05 54.73
N GLY A 575 -1.14 -30.18 54.81
CA GLY A 575 -0.56 -31.46 55.26
C GLY A 575 0.96 -31.70 55.37
N GLY A 576 1.79 -30.70 55.69
CA GLY A 576 3.07 -30.85 56.43
C GLY A 576 4.11 -31.96 56.15
N GLY A 577 5.26 -31.55 55.58
CA GLY A 577 6.58 -31.65 56.23
C GLY A 577 7.44 -32.92 56.10
N LEU A 578 8.75 -32.74 55.80
CA LEU A 578 9.90 -33.37 56.49
C LEU A 578 11.27 -32.82 56.00
N ASP A 579 11.79 -31.85 56.76
CA ASP A 579 13.17 -31.65 57.27
C ASP A 579 14.47 -31.64 56.39
N SER A 580 15.34 -30.68 56.79
CA SER A 580 16.83 -30.65 56.76
C SER A 580 17.59 -30.75 55.41
N LEU A 581 18.41 -29.75 55.03
CA LEU A 581 19.57 -29.28 55.80
C LEU A 581 19.89 -27.78 55.59
N LEU A 582 20.27 -27.11 56.68
CA LEU A 582 20.77 -25.71 56.72
C LEU A 582 22.31 -25.63 56.77
N GLY A 583 22.83 -24.51 56.26
CA GLY A 583 24.16 -23.94 56.58
C GLY A 583 24.36 -22.66 55.75
N SER A 584 24.32 -21.45 56.33
CA SER A 584 25.38 -20.79 57.16
C SER A 584 26.68 -20.56 56.36
N ASP A 585 27.31 -19.38 56.29
CA ASP A 585 27.15 -18.17 57.14
C ASP A 585 27.84 -16.91 56.52
N LEU A 586 27.64 -15.74 57.15
CA LEU A 586 28.53 -14.55 57.25
C LEU A 586 29.07 -13.78 56.00
N GLY A 587 28.81 -12.45 55.98
CA GLY A 587 29.93 -11.50 56.17
C GLY A 587 30.09 -10.23 55.29
N GLY A 588 29.47 -9.10 55.70
CA GLY A 588 29.98 -7.70 55.50
C GLY A 588 29.96 -7.06 54.09
N GLY A 589 29.95 -5.72 53.92
CA GLY A 589 29.74 -4.64 54.90
C GLY A 589 30.17 -3.23 54.41
N ILE A 590 29.37 -2.21 54.77
CA ILE A 590 29.73 -0.76 54.94
C ILE A 590 30.06 0.06 53.66
N GLY A 591 29.63 1.34 53.62
CA GLY A 591 29.87 2.28 52.51
C GLY A 591 30.51 3.61 52.94
N GLY A 592 30.52 4.61 52.06
CA GLY A 592 31.01 5.96 52.37
C GLY A 592 31.01 6.95 51.18
N SER A 593 30.72 8.22 51.50
CA SER A 593 30.99 9.43 50.71
C SER A 593 31.73 10.42 51.65
N PRO A 594 31.97 11.72 51.36
CA PRO A 594 31.89 12.50 50.11
C PRO A 594 33.16 13.35 49.80
N ALA A 595 33.16 14.10 48.69
CA ALA A 595 34.10 15.20 48.43
C ALA A 595 33.44 16.38 47.67
N VAL A 596 34.13 17.55 47.62
CA VAL A 596 33.50 18.89 47.66
C VAL A 596 34.36 19.97 46.96
N GLY A 597 33.71 20.90 46.24
CA GLY A 597 34.24 22.23 45.85
C GLY A 597 35.05 22.30 44.52
N GLN A 598 35.16 23.45 43.84
CA GLN A 598 34.46 24.74 43.97
C GLN A 598 34.60 25.61 42.68
N SER A 599 33.74 26.62 42.56
CA SER A 599 33.54 27.66 41.52
C SER A 599 34.75 28.32 40.82
N PHE A 600 34.58 28.85 39.58
CA PHE A 600 34.44 30.30 39.29
C PHE A 600 34.26 30.63 37.77
N ILE A 601 33.71 31.82 37.49
CA ILE A 601 33.45 32.47 36.17
C ILE A 601 34.45 33.65 35.97
N PRO A 602 34.69 34.28 34.78
CA PRO A 602 33.68 35.09 34.06
C PRO A 602 33.80 35.24 32.52
N SER A 603 32.81 35.95 31.98
CA SER A 603 32.56 36.51 30.63
C SER A 603 33.71 37.26 29.92
N SER A 604 33.69 37.34 28.57
CA SER A 604 33.31 38.57 27.80
C SER A 604 33.58 38.54 26.27
N VAL A 605 32.76 39.29 25.52
CA VAL A 605 32.78 39.64 24.07
C VAL A 605 33.67 40.90 23.80
N PRO A 606 33.78 41.54 22.58
CA PRO A 606 33.50 41.15 21.17
C PRO A 606 34.53 41.64 20.08
N ALA A 607 34.25 41.36 18.79
CA ALA A 607 34.54 42.14 17.55
C ALA A 607 36.03 42.39 17.14
N THR A 608 36.44 42.49 15.86
CA THR A 608 36.05 43.48 14.82
C THR A 608 36.66 43.20 13.41
N PHE A 609 35.91 43.58 12.36
CA PHE A 609 36.34 44.08 11.02
C PHE A 609 37.11 43.21 9.98
N ALA A 610 36.70 43.44 8.71
CA ALA A 610 37.21 42.89 7.43
C ALA A 610 38.35 43.81 6.85
N PRO A 611 38.87 43.69 5.58
CA PRO A 611 38.32 43.03 4.38
C PRO A 611 39.31 42.27 3.44
N SER A 612 38.76 41.82 2.31
CA SER A 612 39.33 41.13 1.14
C SER A 612 40.48 41.88 0.41
N PRO A 613 41.25 41.23 -0.51
CA PRO A 613 40.77 40.99 -1.88
C PRO A 613 41.21 39.68 -2.59
N THR A 614 40.59 39.45 -3.75
CA THR A 614 40.78 38.42 -4.79
C THR A 614 41.86 38.83 -5.83
N PRO A 615 42.12 38.10 -6.95
CA PRO A 615 42.05 36.65 -7.29
C PRO A 615 43.34 36.11 -8.00
N ALA A 616 43.28 34.86 -8.50
CA ALA A 616 43.73 34.41 -9.85
C ALA A 616 44.95 33.47 -10.03
N VAL A 617 44.63 32.23 -10.45
CA VAL A 617 45.13 31.53 -11.68
C VAL A 617 46.48 30.73 -11.67
N VAL A 618 46.38 29.56 -12.33
CA VAL A 618 47.37 28.56 -12.86
C VAL A 618 48.21 27.61 -11.98
N SER A 619 47.93 26.32 -12.22
CA SER A 619 48.86 25.20 -12.55
C SER A 619 49.83 24.57 -11.53
N SER A 620 49.55 23.29 -11.26
CA SER A 620 50.47 22.14 -11.44
C SER A 620 51.71 21.99 -10.53
N GLY A 621 51.59 21.05 -9.59
CA GLY A 621 52.61 20.01 -9.36
C GLY A 621 53.63 20.27 -8.26
N LEU A 622 53.97 19.20 -7.53
CA LEU A 622 55.03 19.08 -6.53
C LEU A 622 54.83 19.89 -5.24
N ASN A 623 54.15 19.30 -4.25
CA ASN A 623 54.39 19.64 -2.84
C ASN A 623 54.31 18.42 -1.90
N ASP A 624 54.82 17.27 -2.37
CA ASP A 624 54.98 16.04 -1.60
C ASP A 624 56.38 15.99 -0.96
N LEU A 625 56.64 16.85 0.04
CA LEU A 625 57.87 16.77 0.86
C LEU A 625 57.86 17.50 2.23
N PHE A 626 56.78 18.15 2.69
CA PHE A 626 56.81 18.89 3.96
C PHE A 626 55.48 18.91 4.73
N GLU A 627 55.04 17.76 5.27
CA GLU A 627 54.12 17.77 6.44
C GLU A 627 54.22 16.50 7.32
N LEU A 628 55.44 16.15 7.73
CA LEU A 628 55.69 15.09 8.71
C LEU A 628 56.01 15.64 10.11
N SER A 629 55.08 16.36 10.75
CA SER A 629 54.98 16.41 12.22
C SER A 629 53.70 17.12 12.72
N THR A 630 53.20 16.66 13.87
CA THR A 630 52.09 17.21 14.68
C THR A 630 50.66 16.94 14.19
N GLY A 631 50.10 15.81 14.65
CA GLY A 631 48.66 15.57 14.56
C GLY A 631 47.91 16.23 15.73
N ILE A 632 46.81 16.91 15.41
CA ILE A 632 45.69 17.17 16.32
C ILE A 632 44.42 16.64 15.61
N GLY A 633 43.63 15.84 16.33
CA GLY A 633 42.70 14.90 15.72
C GLY A 633 41.50 15.53 14.99
N MET A 634 41.26 15.06 13.78
CA MET A 634 39.99 15.24 13.08
C MET A 634 39.06 14.06 13.43
N ALA A 635 37.84 14.35 13.89
CA ALA A 635 36.87 13.32 14.31
C ALA A 635 36.40 12.45 13.12
N PRO A 636 36.01 11.18 13.34
CA PRO A 636 35.57 10.30 12.27
C PRO A 636 34.23 10.77 11.70
N GLY A 637 34.26 11.36 10.50
CA GLY A 637 33.06 11.71 9.75
C GLY A 637 32.47 10.48 9.04
N GLY A 638 31.14 10.32 9.14
CA GLY A 638 30.39 9.39 8.31
C GLY A 638 30.33 9.82 6.85
N TYR A 639 29.74 8.99 5.99
CA TYR A 639 29.58 9.27 4.57
C TYR A 639 28.64 10.46 4.34
N VAL A 640 29.09 11.42 3.53
CA VAL A 640 28.33 12.59 3.10
C VAL A 640 28.15 12.52 1.58
N ALA A 641 26.90 12.59 1.13
CA ALA A 641 26.59 12.62 -0.29
C ALA A 641 27.11 13.91 -0.95
N PRO A 642 27.55 13.87 -2.23
CA PRO A 642 27.96 15.07 -2.95
C PRO A 642 26.78 16.06 -3.11
N LYS A 643 27.08 17.36 -3.20
CA LYS A 643 26.05 18.38 -3.39
C LYS A 643 25.37 18.22 -4.75
N ALA A 644 24.03 18.15 -4.75
CA ALA A 644 23.20 18.11 -5.95
C ALA A 644 22.49 19.45 -6.16
N VAL A 645 22.17 19.80 -7.41
CA VAL A 645 21.31 20.96 -7.71
C VAL A 645 19.85 20.56 -7.48
N TRP A 646 19.20 21.18 -6.50
CA TRP A 646 17.80 20.91 -6.13
C TRP A 646 16.82 21.86 -6.84
N LEU A 647 17.23 23.12 -7.05
CA LEU A 647 16.45 24.13 -7.76
C LEU A 647 17.32 24.81 -8.83
N PRO A 648 17.14 24.51 -10.13
CA PRO A 648 17.87 25.17 -11.21
C PRO A 648 17.42 26.61 -11.43
N ALA A 649 18.35 27.52 -11.73
CA ALA A 649 18.08 28.97 -11.94
C ALA A 649 16.92 29.27 -12.91
N VAL A 650 16.80 28.46 -13.97
CA VAL A 650 15.76 28.60 -15.02
C VAL A 650 14.35 28.47 -14.45
N LYS A 651 14.15 27.65 -13.42
CA LYS A 651 12.82 27.39 -12.81
C LYS A 651 12.46 28.39 -11.71
N ALA A 652 13.40 29.21 -11.24
CA ALA A 652 13.24 30.07 -10.08
C ALA A 652 13.69 31.52 -10.31
N LYS A 653 13.38 32.07 -11.50
CA LYS A 653 13.62 33.48 -11.88
C LYS A 653 15.07 33.93 -11.63
N GLY A 654 16.03 33.02 -11.80
CA GLY A 654 17.47 33.24 -11.58
C GLY A 654 18.03 32.75 -10.25
N LEU A 655 17.23 32.30 -9.28
CA LEU A 655 17.75 31.69 -8.04
C LEU A 655 18.12 30.22 -8.29
N GLU A 656 19.36 29.84 -7.99
CA GLU A 656 19.81 28.45 -7.99
C GLU A 656 20.07 27.97 -6.56
N ILE A 657 19.59 26.78 -6.22
CA ILE A 657 19.85 26.14 -4.92
C ILE A 657 20.45 24.76 -5.18
N SER A 658 21.63 24.54 -4.61
CA SER A 658 22.28 23.23 -4.54
C SER A 658 22.56 22.86 -3.08
N GLY A 659 22.66 21.57 -2.77
CA GLY A 659 22.91 21.17 -1.39
C GLY A 659 23.09 19.67 -1.16
N THR A 660 23.35 19.34 0.10
CA THR A 660 23.47 17.97 0.62
C THR A 660 22.98 17.90 2.07
N PHE A 661 22.92 16.70 2.65
CA PHE A 661 22.60 16.47 4.05
C PHE A 661 23.82 15.90 4.77
N THR A 662 24.06 16.36 6.00
CA THR A 662 25.15 15.86 6.86
C THR A 662 24.63 15.55 8.26
N HIS A 663 25.28 14.59 8.92
CA HIS A 663 25.06 14.27 10.33
C HIS A 663 26.32 14.65 11.12
N ARG A 664 26.19 15.53 12.12
CA ARG A 664 27.29 15.99 12.97
C ARG A 664 26.83 16.02 14.43
N GLN A 665 27.55 15.33 15.32
CA GLN A 665 27.32 15.37 16.78
C GLN A 665 25.84 15.12 17.19
N GLY A 666 25.21 14.08 16.64
CA GLY A 666 23.81 13.75 16.90
C GLY A 666 22.77 14.68 16.25
N HIS A 667 23.20 15.68 15.48
CA HIS A 667 22.33 16.64 14.80
C HIS A 667 22.41 16.52 13.27
N ILE A 668 21.26 16.72 12.63
CA ILE A 668 21.10 16.69 11.18
C ILE A 668 21.24 18.12 10.63
N TYR A 669 21.99 18.30 9.56
CA TYR A 669 22.14 19.58 8.87
C TYR A 669 21.83 19.44 7.38
N MET A 670 21.08 20.40 6.85
CA MET A 670 20.90 20.62 5.42
C MET A 670 21.86 21.71 4.97
N GLU A 671 22.91 21.31 4.26
CA GLU A 671 23.95 22.19 3.73
C GLU A 671 23.51 22.70 2.36
N MET A 672 23.23 24.00 2.24
CA MET A 672 22.75 24.64 1.01
C MET A 672 23.75 25.67 0.49
N ASN A 673 23.79 25.83 -0.83
CA ASN A 673 24.43 26.95 -1.50
C ASN A 673 23.39 27.63 -2.40
N PHE A 674 23.11 28.90 -2.10
CA PHE A 674 22.18 29.76 -2.83
C PHE A 674 22.98 30.66 -3.77
N THR A 675 22.75 30.54 -5.07
CA THR A 675 23.43 31.32 -6.10
C THR A 675 22.40 32.19 -6.84
N ASN A 676 22.60 33.52 -6.82
CA ASN A 676 21.76 34.44 -7.56
C ASN A 676 22.32 34.67 -8.97
N LYS A 677 21.63 34.20 -10.01
CA LYS A 677 21.92 34.45 -11.44
C LYS A 677 20.96 35.47 -12.07
N ALA A 678 20.13 36.14 -11.29
CA ALA A 678 19.26 37.22 -11.74
C ALA A 678 20.00 38.57 -11.76
N LEU A 679 19.44 39.55 -12.48
CA LEU A 679 19.94 40.93 -12.53
C LEU A 679 19.53 41.78 -11.32
N GLN A 680 18.72 41.24 -10.40
CA GLN A 680 18.22 41.91 -9.20
C GLN A 680 18.82 41.28 -7.93
N HIS A 681 18.99 42.08 -6.86
CA HIS A 681 19.40 41.57 -5.55
C HIS A 681 18.25 40.81 -4.85
N MET A 682 18.57 39.72 -4.16
CA MET A 682 17.60 38.92 -3.43
C MET A 682 17.74 39.13 -1.91
N THR A 683 16.61 39.36 -1.23
CA THR A 683 16.50 39.58 0.23
C THR A 683 15.36 38.75 0.81
N ASP A 684 15.18 38.81 2.14
CA ASP A 684 14.00 38.29 2.84
C ASP A 684 13.80 36.78 2.68
N PHE A 685 14.92 36.05 2.70
CA PHE A 685 14.95 34.61 2.55
C PHE A 685 14.30 33.90 3.76
N ALA A 686 13.31 33.07 3.49
CA ALA A 686 12.67 32.20 4.47
C ALA A 686 12.49 30.79 3.90
N ILE A 687 12.49 29.77 4.76
CA ILE A 687 12.36 28.36 4.37
C ILE A 687 11.29 27.66 5.21
N GLN A 688 10.50 26.81 4.56
CA GLN A 688 9.48 25.99 5.20
C GLN A 688 9.45 24.61 4.53
N PHE A 689 9.33 23.55 5.33
CA PHE A 689 9.17 22.19 4.83
C PHE A 689 7.71 21.76 4.92
N ASN A 690 7.24 20.99 3.94
CA ASN A 690 5.96 20.29 4.05
C ASN A 690 6.06 19.10 5.02
N LYS A 691 4.90 18.57 5.43
CA LYS A 691 4.82 17.28 6.14
C LYS A 691 5.54 16.21 5.33
N ASN A 692 6.26 15.32 6.01
CA ASN A 692 7.09 14.30 5.38
C ASN A 692 7.19 13.04 6.26
N SER A 693 7.71 11.94 5.70
CA SER A 693 7.64 10.61 6.32
C SER A 693 8.39 10.48 7.65
N PHE A 694 9.34 11.38 7.91
CA PHE A 694 10.23 11.33 9.08
C PHE A 694 10.09 12.55 10.01
N GLY A 695 9.05 13.37 9.83
CA GLY A 695 8.80 14.55 10.66
C GLY A 695 9.90 15.60 10.60
N VAL A 696 10.70 15.63 9.52
CA VAL A 696 11.86 16.50 9.38
C VAL A 696 11.42 17.96 9.24
N ILE A 697 11.90 18.85 10.10
CA ILE A 697 11.66 20.30 10.04
C ILE A 697 12.92 21.11 10.39
N PRO A 698 13.04 22.37 9.93
CA PRO A 698 14.08 23.29 10.38
C PRO A 698 13.96 23.55 11.88
N SER A 699 15.07 23.48 12.61
CA SER A 699 15.12 23.85 14.04
C SER A 699 15.35 25.35 14.27
N THR A 700 15.91 26.04 13.28
CA THR A 700 16.13 27.50 13.27
C THR A 700 15.62 28.10 11.95
N PRO A 701 15.31 29.41 11.91
CA PRO A 701 15.07 30.11 10.64
C PRO A 701 16.34 30.14 9.77
N LEU A 702 16.17 30.42 8.47
CA LEU A 702 17.25 30.49 7.50
C LEU A 702 18.09 31.77 7.70
N ALA A 703 19.39 31.62 7.98
CA ALA A 703 20.27 32.72 8.39
C ALA A 703 20.95 33.46 7.21
N ILE A 704 20.18 33.92 6.21
CA ILE A 704 20.71 34.77 5.12
C ILE A 704 20.42 36.23 5.46
N HIS A 705 21.35 36.88 6.16
CA HIS A 705 21.20 38.26 6.64
C HIS A 705 21.71 39.33 5.67
N THR A 706 22.52 38.96 4.68
CA THR A 706 23.04 39.87 3.65
C THR A 706 22.23 39.77 2.36
N PRO A 707 21.93 40.89 1.66
CA PRO A 707 21.33 40.84 0.33
C PRO A 707 22.25 40.08 -0.63
N LEU A 708 21.70 39.09 -1.33
CA LEU A 708 22.45 38.27 -2.29
C LEU A 708 22.48 39.01 -3.63
N MET A 709 23.63 39.58 -3.97
CA MET A 709 23.82 40.41 -5.17
C MET A 709 23.82 39.55 -6.45
N PRO A 710 23.57 40.13 -7.65
CA PRO A 710 23.72 39.44 -8.93
C PRO A 710 25.07 38.71 -9.06
N ASN A 711 25.03 37.46 -9.51
CA ASN A 711 26.15 36.51 -9.62
C ASN A 711 26.86 36.15 -8.30
N GLN A 712 26.32 36.51 -7.13
CA GLN A 712 26.85 36.11 -5.83
C GLN A 712 26.30 34.74 -5.40
N SER A 713 27.11 33.98 -4.66
CA SER A 713 26.68 32.74 -3.98
C SER A 713 26.90 32.85 -2.47
N ILE A 714 26.05 32.19 -1.68
CA ILE A 714 26.17 32.08 -0.22
C ILE A 714 25.88 30.65 0.24
N GLU A 715 26.77 30.12 1.08
CA GLU A 715 26.65 28.81 1.70
C GLU A 715 26.01 28.92 3.09
N VAL A 716 25.04 28.05 3.37
CA VAL A 716 24.17 28.12 4.54
C VAL A 716 23.94 26.73 5.11
N SER A 717 24.28 26.54 6.38
CA SER A 717 24.03 25.32 7.13
C SER A 717 22.75 25.44 7.95
N LEU A 718 21.73 24.64 7.64
CA LEU A 718 20.43 24.68 8.33
C LEU A 718 20.26 23.45 9.24
N PRO A 719 20.28 23.60 10.57
CA PRO A 719 20.07 22.49 11.50
C PRO A 719 18.60 22.02 11.50
N LEU A 720 18.39 20.71 11.41
CA LEU A 720 17.09 20.05 11.32
C LEU A 720 16.79 19.21 12.57
N ASN A 721 15.50 19.01 12.86
CA ASN A 721 15.01 18.03 13.83
C ASN A 721 13.91 17.16 13.21
N THR A 722 13.53 16.07 13.89
CA THR A 722 12.50 15.09 13.44
C THR A 722 11.23 15.11 14.29
N LEU A 723 10.89 16.25 14.91
CA LEU A 723 9.72 16.43 15.79
C LEU A 723 8.52 17.09 15.09
N GLY A 724 8.60 17.25 13.76
CA GLY A 724 7.56 17.87 12.94
C GLY A 724 6.40 16.93 12.57
N PRO A 725 5.36 17.49 11.91
CA PRO A 725 4.19 16.73 11.50
C PRO A 725 4.53 15.69 10.43
N VAL A 726 4.21 14.42 10.71
CA VAL A 726 4.48 13.29 9.81
C VAL A 726 3.38 13.15 8.75
N MET A 727 3.78 12.81 7.53
CA MET A 727 2.91 12.39 6.42
C MET A 727 3.69 11.45 5.52
N LYS A 728 3.18 10.24 5.24
CA LYS A 728 3.87 9.28 4.37
C LYS A 728 4.01 9.85 2.97
N MET A 729 5.24 9.92 2.47
CA MET A 729 5.57 10.36 1.12
C MET A 729 5.93 9.16 0.25
N GLU A 730 5.75 9.29 -1.06
CA GLU A 730 6.28 8.36 -2.05
C GLU A 730 7.19 9.16 -3.02
N PRO A 731 8.50 8.84 -3.12
CA PRO A 731 9.26 7.92 -2.27
C PRO A 731 9.38 8.39 -0.80
N LEU A 732 9.63 7.46 0.12
CA LEU A 732 9.60 7.72 1.58
C LEU A 732 10.57 8.82 2.03
N ASN A 733 11.73 8.91 1.39
CA ASN A 733 12.77 9.88 1.72
C ASN A 733 12.63 11.22 0.98
N ASN A 734 11.51 11.47 0.30
CA ASN A 734 11.22 12.73 -0.38
C ASN A 734 10.90 13.85 0.62
N LEU A 735 11.61 14.98 0.50
CA LEU A 735 11.39 16.20 1.26
C LEU A 735 11.00 17.33 0.30
N GLN A 736 9.77 17.83 0.45
CA GLN A 736 9.28 19.01 -0.26
C GLN A 736 9.57 20.28 0.56
N VAL A 737 10.19 21.26 -0.10
CA VAL A 737 10.73 22.48 0.50
C VAL A 737 10.22 23.70 -0.25
N ALA A 738 9.74 24.69 0.50
CA ALA A 738 9.42 26.02 0.01
C ALA A 738 10.49 27.02 0.48
N VAL A 739 11.07 27.77 -0.45
CA VAL A 739 11.95 28.92 -0.17
C VAL A 739 11.29 30.18 -0.69
N LYS A 740 11.05 31.14 0.19
CA LYS A 740 10.59 32.49 -0.14
C LYS A 740 11.79 33.44 -0.20
N ASN A 741 11.74 34.42 -1.09
CA ASN A 741 12.55 35.64 -1.03
C ASN A 741 11.67 36.88 -1.36
N ASN A 742 12.30 38.02 -1.60
CA ASN A 742 11.66 39.28 -2.02
C ASN A 742 11.05 39.26 -3.44
N ILE A 743 11.35 38.25 -4.28
CA ILE A 743 10.84 38.12 -5.65
C ILE A 743 9.61 37.20 -5.68
N ASP A 744 9.69 36.01 -5.08
CA ASP A 744 8.61 35.00 -5.11
C ASP A 744 8.77 33.92 -4.02
N VAL A 745 7.84 32.95 -4.01
CA VAL A 745 8.00 31.67 -3.31
C VAL A 745 8.27 30.55 -4.31
N PHE A 746 9.41 29.87 -4.15
CA PHE A 746 9.85 28.76 -4.99
C PHE A 746 9.74 27.44 -4.24
N TYR A 747 9.30 26.40 -4.94
CA TYR A 747 9.14 25.06 -4.39
C TYR A 747 10.11 24.09 -5.09
N PHE A 748 10.75 23.22 -4.32
CA PHE A 748 11.55 22.12 -4.82
C PHE A 748 11.39 20.86 -3.98
N SER A 749 11.78 19.71 -4.54
CA SER A 749 11.90 18.45 -3.83
C SER A 749 13.36 18.01 -3.78
N CYS A 750 13.74 17.34 -2.70
CA CYS A 750 15.06 16.75 -2.53
C CYS A 750 14.92 15.41 -1.78
N LEU A 751 15.85 14.48 -2.03
CA LEU A 751 15.85 13.17 -1.37
C LEU A 751 16.81 13.20 -0.18
N ILE A 752 16.33 12.80 1.00
CA ILE A 752 17.15 12.67 2.20
C ILE A 752 17.93 11.33 2.13
N PRO A 753 19.28 11.34 2.23
CA PRO A 753 20.06 10.13 2.42
C PRO A 753 19.72 9.49 3.77
N LEU A 754 19.26 8.23 3.77
CA LEU A 754 18.67 7.63 4.98
C LEU A 754 19.71 7.43 6.11
N ASN A 755 21.00 7.36 5.80
CA ASN A 755 22.09 7.27 6.80
C ASN A 755 22.14 8.48 7.74
N VAL A 756 21.62 9.63 7.32
CA VAL A 756 21.54 10.84 8.13
C VAL A 756 20.47 10.72 9.23
N LEU A 757 19.56 9.74 9.13
CA LEU A 757 18.50 9.44 10.10
C LEU A 757 18.85 8.28 11.05
N PHE A 758 20.09 7.78 11.03
CA PHE A 758 20.52 6.68 11.90
C PHE A 758 21.02 7.20 13.25
N VAL A 759 20.44 6.74 14.35
CA VAL A 759 20.79 7.20 15.70
C VAL A 759 21.91 6.38 16.34
N GLU A 760 22.68 7.02 17.22
CA GLU A 760 23.81 6.40 17.94
C GLU A 760 23.35 5.26 18.89
N ASP A 761 22.11 5.32 19.37
CA ASP A 761 21.45 4.24 20.15
C ASP A 761 20.97 3.07 19.26
N GLY A 762 21.74 2.74 18.22
CA GLY A 762 21.43 1.69 17.23
C GLY A 762 22.01 0.31 17.54
N LYS A 763 22.71 0.15 18.67
CA LYS A 763 23.42 -1.08 19.05
C LYS A 763 22.53 -2.01 19.87
N MET A 764 22.17 -3.15 19.29
CA MET A 764 21.34 -4.17 19.96
C MET A 764 22.20 -5.23 20.67
N GLU A 765 21.74 -5.76 21.80
CA GLU A 765 22.39 -6.90 22.44
C GLU A 765 22.20 -8.20 21.63
N ARG A 766 23.22 -9.08 21.65
CA ARG A 766 23.23 -10.31 20.85
C ARG A 766 22.09 -11.29 21.19
N GLN A 767 21.62 -11.32 22.43
CA GLN A 767 20.49 -12.16 22.83
C GLN A 767 19.16 -11.61 22.28
N VAL A 768 18.94 -10.30 22.43
CA VAL A 768 17.77 -9.58 21.88
C VAL A 768 17.74 -9.70 20.36
N PHE A 769 18.87 -9.47 19.68
CA PHE A 769 19.00 -9.65 18.23
C PHE A 769 18.55 -11.03 17.78
N LEU A 770 18.98 -12.10 18.45
CA LEU A 770 18.61 -13.48 18.09
C LEU A 770 17.14 -13.81 18.39
N ALA A 771 16.52 -13.16 19.37
CA ALA A 771 15.09 -13.28 19.62
C ALA A 771 14.28 -12.57 18.54
N THR A 772 14.50 -11.27 18.35
CA THR A 772 13.81 -10.45 17.34
C THR A 772 14.02 -10.96 15.91
N TRP A 773 15.21 -11.47 15.58
CA TRP A 773 15.48 -12.06 14.26
C TRP A 773 14.66 -13.32 13.97
N LYS A 774 14.37 -14.14 14.99
CA LYS A 774 13.55 -15.35 14.86
C LYS A 774 12.05 -15.05 14.78
N ASP A 775 11.62 -13.99 15.43
CA ASP A 775 10.21 -13.61 15.56
C ASP A 775 9.63 -13.02 14.25
N ILE A 776 10.48 -12.45 13.40
CA ILE A 776 10.06 -11.85 12.13
C ILE A 776 9.73 -12.94 11.08
N PRO A 777 8.54 -12.92 10.45
CA PRO A 777 8.18 -13.84 9.36
C PRO A 777 9.13 -13.82 8.17
N ASN A 778 9.33 -14.97 7.54
CA ASN A 778 10.24 -15.11 6.38
C ASN A 778 9.75 -14.39 5.12
N GLU A 779 8.46 -14.03 5.05
CA GLU A 779 7.86 -13.28 3.94
C GLU A 779 8.36 -11.82 3.88
N ASN A 780 8.80 -11.26 5.02
CA ASN A 780 9.33 -9.90 5.13
C ASN A 780 10.83 -9.81 4.81
N GLU A 781 11.41 -10.83 4.17
CA GLU A 781 12.84 -10.92 3.87
C GLU A 781 13.18 -10.47 2.44
N LEU A 782 13.89 -9.36 2.32
CA LEU A 782 14.40 -8.87 1.05
C LEU A 782 15.93 -8.99 0.98
N GLN A 783 16.44 -9.48 -0.15
CA GLN A 783 17.86 -9.72 -0.41
C GLN A 783 18.34 -8.87 -1.60
N PHE A 784 19.47 -8.19 -1.43
CA PHE A 784 20.07 -7.29 -2.43
C PHE A 784 21.56 -7.62 -2.62
N GLN A 785 22.11 -7.36 -3.81
CA GLN A 785 23.51 -7.61 -4.14
C GLN A 785 24.26 -6.29 -4.39
N ILE A 786 25.33 -6.03 -3.64
CA ILE A 786 26.19 -4.86 -3.81
C ILE A 786 27.35 -5.26 -4.72
N LYS A 787 27.41 -4.64 -5.91
CA LYS A 787 28.46 -4.88 -6.91
C LYS A 787 29.67 -3.96 -6.66
N GLU A 788 30.84 -4.37 -7.18
CA GLU A 788 32.05 -3.53 -7.26
C GLU A 788 32.63 -3.06 -5.91
N CYS A 789 32.50 -3.86 -4.84
CA CYS A 789 33.06 -3.54 -3.52
C CYS A 789 34.09 -4.57 -3.04
N HIS A 790 35.38 -4.22 -3.09
CA HIS A 790 36.50 -5.09 -2.70
C HIS A 790 37.00 -4.77 -1.28
N LEU A 791 36.12 -4.84 -0.28
CA LEU A 791 36.45 -4.53 1.12
C LEU A 791 36.42 -5.78 1.99
N ASN A 792 37.42 -5.92 2.87
CA ASN A 792 37.47 -6.98 3.88
C ASN A 792 36.40 -6.73 4.96
N ALA A 793 35.91 -7.80 5.59
CA ALA A 793 34.80 -7.73 6.55
C ALA A 793 35.04 -6.76 7.72
N ASP A 794 36.27 -6.66 8.22
CA ASP A 794 36.60 -5.77 9.34
C ASP A 794 36.65 -4.29 8.89
N THR A 795 37.04 -4.03 7.64
CA THR A 795 36.95 -2.71 6.99
C THR A 795 35.50 -2.31 6.75
N VAL A 796 34.66 -3.26 6.31
CA VAL A 796 33.21 -3.07 6.13
C VAL A 796 32.51 -2.76 7.45
N SER A 797 32.76 -3.54 8.50
CA SER A 797 32.26 -3.25 9.85
C SER A 797 32.68 -1.87 10.33
N SER A 798 33.94 -1.45 10.09
CA SER A 798 34.45 -0.14 10.51
C SER A 798 33.78 1.02 9.73
N LYS A 799 33.65 0.92 8.39
CA LYS A 799 32.96 1.93 7.57
C LYS A 799 31.49 2.09 7.95
N LEU A 800 30.80 0.98 8.21
CA LEU A 800 29.39 0.97 8.59
C LEU A 800 29.20 1.50 10.03
N GLN A 801 30.10 1.17 10.96
CA GLN A 801 30.08 1.71 12.32
C GLN A 801 30.28 3.24 12.35
N ASN A 802 31.10 3.81 11.48
CA ASN A 802 31.23 5.26 11.29
C ASN A 802 29.96 5.94 10.76
N ASN A 803 28.95 5.17 10.35
CA ASN A 803 27.65 5.62 9.89
C ASN A 803 26.50 5.11 10.79
N ASN A 804 26.76 4.86 12.09
CA ASN A 804 25.77 4.38 13.08
C ASN A 804 25.12 3.01 12.74
N VAL A 805 25.82 2.15 11.99
CA VAL A 805 25.42 0.76 11.71
C VAL A 805 26.32 -0.21 12.47
N TYR A 806 25.77 -0.94 13.44
CA TYR A 806 26.56 -1.71 14.40
C TYR A 806 26.59 -3.20 14.07
N THR A 807 27.79 -3.78 13.99
CA THR A 807 27.96 -5.23 13.83
C THR A 807 27.82 -5.93 15.19
N ILE A 808 26.82 -6.81 15.32
CA ILE A 808 26.47 -7.55 16.55
C ILE A 808 27.16 -8.91 16.61
N ALA A 809 27.38 -9.55 15.47
CA ALA A 809 28.16 -10.79 15.37
C ALA A 809 28.80 -10.96 14.00
N LYS A 810 30.03 -11.47 13.98
CA LYS A 810 30.71 -12.02 12.79
C LYS A 810 30.69 -13.55 12.88
N ARG A 811 30.41 -14.24 11.78
CA ARG A 811 30.57 -15.69 11.62
C ARG A 811 31.23 -15.98 10.29
N ASN A 812 32.24 -16.85 10.26
CA ASN A 812 32.72 -17.41 9.00
C ASN A 812 31.96 -18.71 8.71
N VAL A 813 31.38 -18.83 7.52
CA VAL A 813 30.63 -20.01 7.06
C VAL A 813 31.05 -20.30 5.63
N GLU A 814 31.56 -21.51 5.36
CA GLU A 814 31.96 -21.94 4.00
C GLU A 814 32.96 -20.98 3.30
N GLY A 815 33.83 -20.32 4.07
CA GLY A 815 34.79 -19.35 3.55
C GLY A 815 34.23 -17.93 3.32
N GLN A 816 32.95 -17.71 3.62
CA GLN A 816 32.29 -16.40 3.55
C GLN A 816 32.19 -15.79 4.96
N ASP A 817 32.48 -14.49 5.08
CA ASP A 817 32.27 -13.73 6.31
C ASP A 817 30.84 -13.17 6.35
N MET A 818 30.06 -13.64 7.32
CA MET A 818 28.69 -13.22 7.61
C MET A 818 28.71 -12.19 8.76
N LEU A 819 28.23 -10.98 8.51
CA LEU A 819 28.06 -9.91 9.49
C LEU A 819 26.59 -9.70 9.82
N TYR A 820 26.22 -9.87 11.09
CA TYR A 820 24.89 -9.55 11.61
C TYR A 820 24.91 -8.13 12.17
N GLN A 821 23.99 -7.27 11.72
CA GLN A 821 24.05 -5.84 11.96
C GLN A 821 22.70 -5.29 12.46
N SER A 822 22.76 -4.34 13.40
CA SER A 822 21.61 -3.56 13.86
C SER A 822 21.82 -2.08 13.61
N LEU A 823 20.75 -1.39 13.24
CA LEU A 823 20.67 0.06 13.23
C LEU A 823 19.27 0.50 13.69
N LYS A 824 19.14 1.76 14.06
CA LYS A 824 17.89 2.34 14.57
C LYS A 824 17.67 3.70 13.92
N LEU A 825 16.43 3.98 13.54
CA LEU A 825 16.03 5.26 12.96
C LEU A 825 15.61 6.27 14.04
N THR A 826 15.61 7.55 13.71
CA THR A 826 15.13 8.66 14.58
C THR A 826 13.69 8.49 15.09
N ASN A 827 12.84 7.74 14.39
CA ASN A 827 11.47 7.42 14.80
C ASN A 827 11.37 6.18 15.72
N GLY A 828 12.50 5.62 16.17
CA GLY A 828 12.55 4.47 17.07
C GLY A 828 12.44 3.10 16.40
N ILE A 829 12.25 3.03 15.08
CA ILE A 829 12.21 1.76 14.34
C ILE A 829 13.60 1.12 14.33
N TRP A 830 13.65 -0.16 14.72
CA TRP A 830 14.83 -1.01 14.60
C TRP A 830 14.88 -1.68 13.24
N ILE A 831 16.06 -1.72 12.63
CA ILE A 831 16.32 -2.40 11.36
C ILE A 831 17.44 -3.40 11.60
N LEU A 832 17.16 -4.66 11.27
CA LEU A 832 18.10 -5.78 11.38
C LEU A 832 18.57 -6.17 9.98
N ALA A 833 19.89 -6.34 9.84
CA ALA A 833 20.54 -6.69 8.59
C ALA A 833 21.49 -7.89 8.75
N GLU A 834 21.60 -8.69 7.69
CA GLU A 834 22.67 -9.70 7.51
C GLU A 834 23.42 -9.34 6.23
N LEU A 835 24.75 -9.18 6.34
CA LEU A 835 25.64 -8.80 5.24
C LEU A 835 26.67 -9.91 5.02
N ARG A 836 26.68 -10.50 3.83
CA ARG A 836 27.59 -11.60 3.45
C ARG A 836 28.74 -11.07 2.62
N ILE A 837 29.96 -11.51 2.89
CA ILE A 837 31.20 -11.01 2.27
C ILE A 837 32.07 -12.18 1.82
N GLN A 838 32.54 -12.15 0.58
CA GLN A 838 33.56 -13.08 0.08
C GLN A 838 34.96 -12.43 0.10
N PRO A 839 35.95 -12.97 0.85
CA PRO A 839 37.32 -12.47 0.84
C PRO A 839 37.97 -12.59 -0.56
N GLY A 840 38.58 -11.51 -1.06
CA GLY A 840 39.00 -11.39 -2.46
C GLY A 840 40.35 -12.01 -2.82
N ASN A 841 40.53 -12.34 -4.11
CA ASN A 841 41.80 -12.72 -4.73
C ASN A 841 42.42 -11.50 -5.46
N PRO A 842 43.71 -11.13 -5.29
CA PRO A 842 44.18 -9.76 -5.59
C PRO A 842 44.62 -9.44 -7.04
N ASN A 843 44.44 -10.34 -8.02
CA ASN A 843 44.99 -10.14 -9.37
C ASN A 843 43.92 -9.72 -10.40
N TYR A 844 44.15 -8.58 -11.05
CA TYR A 844 43.28 -8.02 -12.09
C TYR A 844 43.57 -8.63 -13.48
N THR A 845 42.51 -9.02 -14.19
CA THR A 845 42.50 -9.00 -15.67
C THR A 845 41.10 -8.59 -16.15
N TYR A 846 41.03 -7.56 -16.99
CA TYR A 846 39.77 -7.00 -17.49
C TYR A 846 39.35 -7.65 -18.81
N HIS A 847 38.23 -8.38 -18.81
CA HIS A 847 37.43 -8.61 -20.01
C HIS A 847 35.95 -8.55 -19.61
N GLY A 848 35.25 -7.55 -20.13
CA GLY A 848 33.84 -7.35 -19.79
C GLY A 848 32.92 -8.23 -20.64
N LYS A 849 31.84 -8.72 -20.01
CA LYS A 849 30.49 -8.40 -20.47
C LYS A 849 29.51 -8.48 -19.29
N THR A 850 28.55 -7.57 -19.32
CA THR A 850 27.36 -7.58 -18.47
C THR A 850 26.67 -8.92 -18.51
N TRP A 851 26.18 -9.42 -17.37
CA TRP A 851 24.97 -10.26 -17.35
C TRP A 851 24.32 -10.32 -15.95
N ARG A 852 22.98 -10.38 -15.91
CA ARG A 852 22.14 -10.63 -14.71
C ARG A 852 21.62 -12.07 -14.81
N ARG A 853 21.52 -12.84 -13.72
CA ARG A 853 20.38 -13.77 -13.62
C ARG A 853 19.94 -14.16 -12.21
N HIS A 854 18.83 -14.88 -12.24
CA HIS A 854 17.85 -15.17 -11.22
C HIS A 854 18.08 -16.54 -10.55
N CYS A 855 17.41 -16.73 -9.42
CA CYS A 855 16.73 -17.96 -8.98
C CYS A 855 17.45 -19.30 -8.67
N ARG A 856 17.39 -19.61 -7.37
CA ARG A 856 16.80 -20.86 -6.78
C ARG A 856 17.56 -22.19 -7.10
N PRO A 857 16.99 -23.40 -6.86
CA PRO A 857 17.07 -24.06 -5.54
C PRO A 857 17.53 -25.54 -5.58
N GLN A 858 17.95 -26.14 -4.45
CA GLN A 858 17.55 -27.53 -4.07
C GLN A 858 17.97 -27.98 -2.65
N ILE A 859 17.67 -29.24 -2.29
CA ILE A 859 17.34 -29.72 -0.94
C ILE A 859 18.30 -30.82 -0.42
N SER A 860 18.56 -30.77 0.90
CA SER A 860 18.92 -31.85 1.86
C SER A 860 20.37 -32.39 2.03
N LYS A 861 20.90 -32.15 3.25
CA LYS A 861 21.67 -33.08 4.14
C LYS A 861 23.02 -33.64 3.59
N PRO A 862 23.82 -34.47 4.32
CA PRO A 862 23.76 -34.96 5.71
C PRO A 862 25.08 -34.84 6.52
N SER A 863 25.13 -35.37 7.76
CA SER A 863 26.21 -36.31 8.16
C SER A 863 25.94 -37.08 9.47
N SER A 864 26.20 -38.39 9.47
CA SER A 864 27.06 -39.06 10.48
C SER A 864 27.34 -40.56 10.18
N GLN A 865 28.64 -40.86 10.10
CA GLN A 865 29.36 -42.10 10.48
C GLN A 865 29.35 -43.44 9.67
N GLN A 866 30.59 -43.81 9.29
CA GLN A 866 31.26 -45.16 9.38
C GLN A 866 30.86 -46.27 8.37
N ARG A 867 31.69 -46.72 7.40
CA ARG A 867 33.09 -47.22 7.47
C ARG A 867 33.76 -47.25 6.06
N SER A 868 35.09 -47.40 6.04
CA SER A 868 35.99 -47.53 4.86
C SER A 868 36.47 -49.00 4.67
N PRO A 869 37.43 -49.37 3.77
CA PRO A 869 38.07 -48.63 2.65
C PRO A 869 38.20 -49.40 1.30
N ARG A 870 38.49 -48.70 0.19
CA ARG A 870 39.56 -49.05 -0.82
C ARG A 870 39.63 -48.05 -2.00
N SER A 871 40.79 -47.40 -2.14
CA SER A 871 41.31 -46.63 -3.30
C SER A 871 41.94 -47.60 -4.35
N PRO A 872 42.42 -47.21 -5.58
CA PRO A 872 42.97 -45.89 -5.99
C PRO A 872 42.62 -45.35 -7.43
N ARG A 873 42.53 -44.02 -7.61
CA ARG A 873 43.44 -43.08 -8.37
C ARG A 873 43.42 -43.17 -9.92
N TRP A 874 43.55 -42.14 -10.77
CA TRP A 874 43.68 -40.64 -10.78
C TRP A 874 43.07 -40.16 -12.15
N SER A 875 42.89 -38.89 -12.58
CA SER A 875 43.53 -37.58 -12.29
C SER A 875 42.66 -36.38 -12.76
N THR A 876 42.70 -35.28 -11.99
CA THR A 876 42.67 -33.84 -12.39
C THR A 876 41.61 -33.30 -13.37
N PHE A 877 40.86 -32.26 -12.97
CA PHE A 877 40.59 -31.07 -13.82
C PHE A 877 40.36 -29.79 -12.98
N SER A 878 40.45 -28.62 -13.64
CA SER A 878 40.85 -27.31 -13.08
C SER A 878 39.79 -26.57 -12.25
N LEU A 879 40.26 -25.77 -11.28
CA LEU A 879 39.53 -24.61 -10.75
C LEU A 879 39.38 -23.52 -11.81
N GLN A 880 38.30 -22.73 -11.72
CA GLN A 880 38.30 -21.30 -12.05
C GLN A 880 37.30 -20.56 -11.14
N CYS A 881 37.62 -19.32 -10.77
CA CYS A 881 36.95 -18.58 -9.70
C CYS A 881 36.70 -17.10 -10.05
N LEU A 882 35.58 -16.57 -9.51
CA LEU A 882 35.34 -15.17 -9.08
C LEU A 882 35.07 -14.08 -10.17
N PRO A 883 34.59 -12.86 -9.78
CA PRO A 883 34.10 -12.39 -8.46
C PRO A 883 32.75 -11.60 -8.47
N HIS A 884 31.91 -11.72 -7.44
CA HIS A 884 31.04 -10.61 -6.97
C HIS A 884 30.84 -10.70 -5.43
N PRO A 885 30.88 -9.60 -4.64
CA PRO A 885 31.47 -9.70 -3.29
C PRO A 885 30.54 -9.53 -2.07
N LEU A 886 29.38 -8.86 -2.19
CA LEU A 886 28.53 -8.52 -1.03
C LEU A 886 27.02 -8.74 -1.25
N SER A 887 26.32 -9.29 -0.26
CA SER A 887 24.86 -9.47 -0.25
C SER A 887 24.24 -9.00 1.06
N LEU A 888 23.22 -8.13 0.99
CA LEU A 888 22.52 -7.53 2.11
C LEU A 888 21.09 -8.08 2.21
N LYS A 889 20.73 -8.58 3.39
CA LYS A 889 19.40 -9.07 3.77
C LYS A 889 18.81 -8.13 4.81
N CYS A 890 17.63 -7.56 4.56
CA CYS A 890 16.96 -6.59 5.42
C CYS A 890 15.50 -7.01 5.67
N ARG A 891 14.99 -6.74 6.89
CA ARG A 891 13.65 -7.15 7.35
C ARG A 891 12.79 -5.95 7.76
N ALA A 892 12.47 -5.10 6.77
CA ALA A 892 11.51 -4.00 6.87
C ALA A 892 11.05 -3.60 5.45
N PRO A 893 9.97 -4.19 4.89
CA PRO A 893 9.74 -4.16 3.43
C PRO A 893 9.67 -2.76 2.84
N GLU A 894 9.01 -1.80 3.52
CA GLU A 894 8.87 -0.42 3.04
C GLU A 894 10.21 0.36 2.99
N VAL A 895 11.19 0.01 3.83
CA VAL A 895 12.43 0.78 4.01
C VAL A 895 13.66 0.08 3.41
N SER A 896 13.57 -1.22 3.15
CA SER A 896 14.72 -2.07 2.77
C SER A 896 15.45 -1.62 1.51
N GLN A 897 14.73 -1.10 0.50
CA GLN A 897 15.35 -0.58 -0.72
C GLN A 897 16.22 0.67 -0.46
N TYR A 898 15.81 1.54 0.47
CA TYR A 898 16.57 2.73 0.86
C TYR A 898 17.77 2.36 1.74
N ILE A 899 17.63 1.34 2.60
CA ILE A 899 18.75 0.78 3.36
C ILE A 899 19.81 0.18 2.43
N TYR A 900 19.39 -0.54 1.37
CA TYR A 900 20.31 -1.02 0.34
C TYR A 900 21.04 0.13 -0.36
N GLN A 901 20.35 1.19 -0.79
CA GLN A 901 20.97 2.37 -1.42
C GLN A 901 22.02 3.03 -0.51
N VAL A 902 21.75 3.10 0.80
CA VAL A 902 22.68 3.59 1.80
C VAL A 902 23.92 2.70 1.91
N TYR A 903 23.75 1.38 1.98
CA TYR A 903 24.89 0.46 2.06
C TYR A 903 25.74 0.47 0.79
N ASP A 904 25.12 0.51 -0.40
CA ASP A 904 25.83 0.62 -1.67
C ASP A 904 26.66 1.92 -1.73
N SER A 905 26.09 3.04 -1.27
CA SER A 905 26.76 4.35 -1.22
C SER A 905 27.91 4.39 -0.21
N ILE A 906 27.73 3.86 1.01
CA ILE A 906 28.76 3.85 2.07
C ILE A 906 29.91 2.87 1.75
N LEU A 907 29.66 1.80 1.00
CA LEU A 907 30.68 0.78 0.75
C LEU A 907 31.48 1.03 -0.53
N LYS A 908 30.95 1.79 -1.50
CA LYS A 908 31.66 2.22 -2.71
C LYS A 908 32.52 3.47 -2.52
N ASN A 909 32.21 4.32 -1.55
CA ASN A 909 32.98 5.52 -1.18
C ASN A 909 33.71 5.28 0.15
#